data_AF-A0A3D0Z9H9-F1
#
_entry.id   AF-A0A3D0Z9H9-F1
#
_cell.length_a   1.000
_cell.length_b   1.000
_cell.length_c   1.000
_cell.angle_alpha   90.00
_cell.angle_beta   90.00
_cell.angle_gamma   90.00
#
_symmetry.space_group_name_H-M   'P 1'
#
loop_
_entity.id
_entity.type
_entity.pdbx_description
1 polymer ?
#
loop_
_entity_poly.entity_id
_entity_poly.type
_entity_poly.pdbx_seq_one_letter_code
_entity_poly.pdbx_strand_id
1 'polypeptide(L)'
;MNKRVFIICASAGLALLLIAGGIVFFVKGRNRAGAAGGRGQAEVSAGGAAGVSAGSVAGSGANAAETERRNTLNLALEYIAAGEYQRALDLVDRLLIANPDDQEARLAREKALAERRLENEARDARQRELIASQAARAAESASRSAGSPVDDANMLAAERERRAQEEQRRLEAKARANAEAERRAAAEAEAARRRAEEEELARASRELQAQMRVVNDMVSQGKALLAKDDFAGAGRVFTEARGRMPAGENRFEAQKLADIADGYYEAFARNPDPNGEAAERTAVFAREAAEKDPSQALPRYILGKLARDLRQTEKAVDEFGAAARLDPSNHLYPFELGRAYFTLRRFAQARESFETSTRLNPRFESGWYNLGGTLRALGRPAEAVSAYRQAIAVKGDYALAHRELGRVLAASGDTKGATEAFGQAIRYNPGDSASLRELGAVQSAAGDFSAAEASFGKALQSAPADGQTNYNMAVVKLALNKNAEAVTYAKRASENTPSNAVYAYTLGLAEEAAGNTGAAIAAYQNAAALDRQYVRPRVNLGSLYLAEGDDSAALRCLDEAFQIEPDNFEVNNNLGAVHARMENWEASVEHYERALAVQSNHPTVHLNLARAYTSAGNLPKAQLSYETALRLAPDNWDALFELGKVCVSQNKTAEAKKYLEDLIRRNSAYPLKDEAERILAGL
;
A
#
# COMPACT_ATOMS: atom_id res chain seq x y z
N MET A 1 -16.20 -25.97 72.18
CA MET A 1 -14.90 -25.27 72.11
C MET A 1 -14.52 -25.16 70.64
N ASN A 2 -14.39 -23.92 70.15
CA ASN A 2 -14.28 -23.54 68.75
C ASN A 2 -13.15 -24.28 68.02
N LYS A 3 -13.50 -25.19 67.11
CA LYS A 3 -12.59 -25.75 66.12
C LYS A 3 -12.33 -24.68 65.04
N ARG A 4 -11.25 -23.92 65.19
CA ARG A 4 -10.69 -23.14 64.07
C ARG A 4 -10.05 -24.15 63.12
N VAL A 5 -10.74 -24.49 62.05
CA VAL A 5 -10.13 -25.12 60.87
C VAL A 5 -9.11 -24.12 60.33
N PHE A 6 -7.82 -24.45 60.44
CA PHE A 6 -6.74 -23.69 59.81
C PHE A 6 -6.85 -23.90 58.30
N ILE A 7 -7.66 -23.06 57.64
CA ILE A 7 -7.64 -22.90 56.19
C ILE A 7 -6.29 -22.21 55.90
N ILE A 8 -5.31 -22.99 55.45
CA ILE A 8 -4.14 -22.44 54.75
C ILE A 8 -4.66 -22.00 53.37
N CYS A 9 -5.37 -20.87 53.33
CA CYS A 9 -5.41 -20.05 52.14
C CYS A 9 -4.00 -19.50 52.02
N ALA A 10 -3.21 -20.05 51.10
CA ALA A 10 -1.98 -19.40 50.67
C ALA A 10 -2.36 -18.13 49.86
N SER A 11 -2.94 -17.14 50.53
CA SER A 11 -3.04 -15.76 50.06
C SER A 11 -1.71 -15.07 50.34
N ALA A 12 -0.67 -15.45 49.59
CA ALA A 12 0.56 -14.67 49.41
C ALA A 12 1.44 -15.35 48.35
N GLY A 13 0.89 -15.50 47.15
CA GLY A 13 1.66 -15.75 45.96
C GLY A 13 1.29 -14.67 44.96
N LEU A 14 1.93 -13.51 45.06
CA LEU A 14 2.15 -12.63 43.91
C LEU A 14 3.04 -13.42 42.93
N ALA A 15 2.54 -14.55 42.41
CA ALA A 15 3.18 -15.27 41.34
C ALA A 15 3.17 -14.29 40.19
N LEU A 16 4.38 -13.91 39.75
CA LEU A 16 4.64 -13.07 38.60
C LEU A 16 3.50 -13.23 37.61
N LEU A 17 2.63 -12.23 37.55
CA LEU A 17 1.71 -12.06 36.46
C LEU A 17 2.64 -11.88 35.25
N LEU A 18 2.91 -12.98 34.56
CA LEU A 18 3.04 -12.92 33.12
C LEU A 18 1.74 -12.29 32.66
N ILE A 19 1.75 -10.96 32.53
CA ILE A 19 0.79 -10.18 31.76
C ILE A 19 1.06 -10.52 30.28
N ALA A 20 1.08 -11.81 29.95
CA ALA A 20 1.12 -12.35 28.61
C ALA A 20 -0.34 -12.54 28.18
N GLY A 21 -1.03 -11.42 27.97
CA GLY A 21 -2.45 -11.44 27.59
C GLY A 21 -3.16 -10.13 27.93
N GLY A 22 -2.67 -9.01 27.41
CA GLY A 22 -3.30 -7.71 27.64
C GLY A 22 -2.90 -6.61 26.65
N ILE A 23 -1.81 -6.77 25.89
CA ILE A 23 -1.54 -5.85 24.79
C ILE A 23 -2.22 -6.42 23.55
N VAL A 24 -3.46 -6.01 23.33
CA VAL A 24 -4.23 -6.37 22.13
C VAL A 24 -3.59 -5.69 20.92
N PHE A 25 -2.69 -6.40 20.24
CA PHE A 25 -2.39 -6.11 18.84
C PHE A 25 -3.55 -6.65 18.00
N PHE A 26 -4.38 -5.74 17.47
CA PHE A 26 -5.47 -6.11 16.58
C PHE A 26 -4.90 -6.56 15.21
N VAL A 27 -4.50 -7.83 15.11
CA VAL A 27 -4.14 -8.48 13.84
C VAL A 27 -5.27 -9.42 13.45
N LYS A 28 -6.11 -8.96 12.52
CA LYS A 28 -7.20 -9.73 11.94
C LYS A 28 -6.62 -10.74 10.93
N GLY A 29 -6.23 -11.93 11.37
CA GLY A 29 -5.76 -13.02 10.51
C GLY A 29 -6.86 -14.07 10.28
N ARG A 30 -7.26 -14.29 9.03
CA ARG A 30 -8.15 -15.40 8.62
C ARG A 30 -7.31 -16.56 8.09
N ASN A 31 -7.66 -17.76 8.55
CA ASN A 31 -7.11 -19.07 8.19
C ASN A 31 -7.04 -19.32 6.68
N ARG A 32 -5.91 -19.87 6.22
CA ARG A 32 -5.76 -20.60 4.95
C ARG A 32 -5.92 -22.09 5.22
N ALA A 33 -6.76 -22.75 4.42
CA ALA A 33 -6.70 -24.20 4.19
C ALA A 33 -6.14 -24.44 2.78
N GLY A 34 -5.26 -25.43 2.65
CA GLY A 34 -4.60 -25.81 1.41
C GLY A 34 -5.16 -27.09 0.78
N ALA A 35 -4.72 -27.35 -0.46
CA ALA A 35 -4.51 -28.66 -1.12
C ALA A 35 -4.02 -28.35 -2.56
N ALA A 36 -2.81 -28.76 -2.95
CA ALA A 36 -2.49 -29.97 -3.74
C ALA A 36 -3.16 -29.97 -5.13
N GLY A 37 -2.53 -30.23 -6.28
CA GLY A 37 -1.26 -30.83 -6.67
C GLY A 37 -1.51 -31.51 -8.04
N GLY A 38 -0.59 -31.40 -9.00
CA GLY A 38 -0.75 -32.07 -10.31
C GLY A 38 0.44 -31.87 -11.25
N ARG A 39 1.17 -32.96 -11.51
CA ARG A 39 2.29 -33.11 -12.46
C ARG A 39 1.82 -33.87 -13.72
N GLY A 40 2.54 -33.66 -14.84
CA GLY A 40 2.60 -34.55 -16.03
C GLY A 40 2.90 -33.75 -17.31
N GLN A 41 4.15 -33.64 -17.79
CA GLN A 41 4.88 -34.48 -18.79
C GLN A 41 4.19 -34.51 -20.19
N ALA A 42 4.74 -33.85 -21.22
CA ALA A 42 5.72 -34.33 -22.25
C ALA A 42 5.08 -35.36 -23.23
N GLU A 43 5.01 -35.17 -24.56
CA GLU A 43 6.07 -35.21 -25.59
C GLU A 43 5.50 -34.76 -26.98
N VAL A 44 6.19 -33.95 -27.80
CA VAL A 44 7.13 -34.22 -28.94
C VAL A 44 6.54 -34.08 -30.35
N SER A 45 7.08 -33.09 -31.09
CA SER A 45 7.55 -33.08 -32.50
C SER A 45 7.17 -31.76 -33.19
N ALA A 46 7.90 -31.19 -34.17
CA ALA A 46 9.30 -31.13 -34.57
C ALA A 46 9.37 -30.07 -35.69
N GLY A 47 10.46 -29.28 -35.75
CA GLY A 47 10.80 -28.39 -36.87
C GLY A 47 10.32 -26.95 -36.69
N GLY A 48 11.13 -25.90 -36.75
CA GLY A 48 12.54 -25.75 -37.05
C GLY A 48 12.87 -24.25 -37.13
N ALA A 49 14.14 -23.93 -36.85
CA ALA A 49 14.86 -22.70 -37.19
C ALA A 49 14.61 -21.40 -36.39
N ALA A 50 15.76 -20.81 -36.05
CA ALA A 50 16.06 -19.42 -35.70
C ALA A 50 15.63 -18.92 -34.30
N GLY A 51 16.58 -19.01 -33.36
CA GLY A 51 16.53 -18.24 -32.12
C GLY A 51 16.84 -16.77 -32.35
N VAL A 52 16.01 -15.90 -31.79
CA VAL A 52 16.41 -14.60 -31.21
C VAL A 52 15.51 -14.35 -29.99
N SER A 53 16.13 -13.91 -28.91
CA SER A 53 15.58 -13.53 -27.62
C SER A 53 14.33 -12.64 -27.68
N ALA A 54 13.25 -13.09 -27.04
CA ALA A 54 12.08 -12.26 -26.77
C ALA A 54 12.35 -11.34 -25.57
N GLY A 55 12.88 -10.15 -25.86
CA GLY A 55 12.92 -9.00 -24.97
C GLY A 55 11.95 -7.92 -25.48
N SER A 56 11.12 -7.39 -24.57
CA SER A 56 10.40 -6.11 -24.64
C SER A 56 9.62 -5.78 -25.92
N VAL A 57 8.30 -5.99 -25.89
CA VAL A 57 7.33 -5.45 -26.88
C VAL A 57 7.02 -3.96 -26.59
N ALA A 58 8.06 -3.15 -26.38
CA ALA A 58 7.91 -1.71 -26.13
C ALA A 58 8.90 -0.86 -26.96
N GLY A 59 9.37 -1.40 -28.10
CA GLY A 59 10.29 -0.70 -29.00
C GLY A 59 9.93 -0.76 -30.48
N SER A 60 8.88 -1.49 -30.89
CA SER A 60 8.65 -1.76 -32.33
C SER A 60 8.14 -0.55 -33.12
N GLY A 61 7.41 0.39 -32.51
CA GLY A 61 6.89 1.56 -33.21
C GLY A 61 7.98 2.59 -33.57
N ALA A 62 8.83 2.93 -32.59
CA ALA A 62 9.93 3.89 -32.80
C ALA A 62 11.04 3.30 -33.70
N ASN A 63 11.33 2.01 -33.55
CA ASN A 63 12.37 1.34 -34.35
C ASN A 63 11.91 1.05 -35.79
N ALA A 64 10.60 0.84 -36.01
CA ALA A 64 10.04 0.71 -37.36
C ALA A 64 10.02 2.06 -38.10
N ALA A 65 9.60 3.14 -37.45
CA ALA A 65 9.60 4.49 -38.04
C ALA A 65 11.03 4.95 -38.39
N GLU A 66 12.01 4.71 -37.52
CA GLU A 66 13.41 5.03 -37.78
C GLU A 66 14.01 4.16 -38.91
N THR A 67 13.63 2.88 -38.97
CA THR A 67 14.04 1.98 -40.06
C THR A 67 13.43 2.39 -41.39
N GLU A 68 12.15 2.76 -41.43
CA GLU A 68 11.46 3.26 -42.62
C GLU A 68 12.06 4.58 -43.11
N ARG A 69 12.36 5.50 -42.18
CA ARG A 69 13.05 6.77 -42.46
C ARG A 69 14.41 6.51 -43.10
N ARG A 70 15.22 5.63 -42.51
CA ARG A 70 16.57 5.30 -43.04
C ARG A 70 16.50 4.63 -44.41
N ASN A 71 15.57 3.71 -44.63
CA ASN A 71 15.40 3.05 -45.92
C ASN A 71 14.97 4.03 -47.01
N THR A 72 14.07 4.95 -46.70
CA THR A 72 13.62 6.01 -47.62
C THR A 72 14.74 6.97 -47.98
N LEU A 73 15.58 7.35 -47.00
CA LEU A 73 16.73 8.23 -47.23
C LEU A 73 17.79 7.55 -48.11
N ASN A 74 18.09 6.27 -47.86
CA ASN A 74 19.03 5.51 -48.69
C ASN A 74 18.54 5.38 -50.13
N LEU A 75 17.25 5.07 -50.33
CA LEU A 75 16.67 4.98 -51.66
C LEU A 75 16.72 6.34 -52.40
N ALA A 76 16.51 7.45 -51.68
CA ALA A 76 16.68 8.77 -52.26
C ALA A 76 18.13 9.04 -52.70
N LEU A 77 19.12 8.66 -51.88
CA LEU A 77 20.54 8.78 -52.24
C LEU A 77 20.92 7.90 -53.44
N GLU A 78 20.34 6.71 -53.56
CA GLU A 78 20.50 5.85 -54.75
C GLU A 78 19.91 6.51 -56.01
N TYR A 79 18.73 7.12 -55.92
CA TYR A 79 18.16 7.86 -57.04
C TYR A 79 19.00 9.09 -57.43
N ILE A 80 19.62 9.78 -56.47
CA ILE A 80 20.58 10.86 -56.77
C ILE A 80 21.76 10.30 -57.55
N ALA A 81 22.37 9.20 -57.08
CA ALA A 81 23.49 8.57 -57.75
C ALA A 81 23.15 8.03 -59.15
N ALA A 82 21.88 7.64 -59.37
CA ALA A 82 21.37 7.20 -60.66
C ALA A 82 20.97 8.36 -61.61
N GLY A 83 21.06 9.62 -61.16
CA GLY A 83 20.62 10.79 -61.94
C GLY A 83 19.11 11.01 -61.95
N GLU A 84 18.34 10.28 -61.16
CA GLU A 84 16.88 10.38 -61.06
C GLU A 84 16.44 11.43 -60.03
N TYR A 85 16.91 12.67 -60.20
CA TYR A 85 16.83 13.70 -59.15
C TYR A 85 15.41 14.07 -58.71
N GLN A 86 14.41 14.00 -59.59
CA GLN A 86 13.03 14.31 -59.21
C GLN A 86 12.46 13.25 -58.25
N ARG A 87 12.72 11.97 -58.50
CA ARG A 87 12.28 10.88 -57.61
C ARG A 87 12.99 10.94 -56.26
N ALA A 88 14.27 11.30 -56.26
CA ALA A 88 14.99 11.55 -55.02
C ALA A 88 14.38 12.70 -54.19
N LEU A 89 14.06 13.83 -54.84
CA LEU A 89 13.46 14.99 -54.18
C LEU A 89 12.08 14.65 -53.58
N ASP A 90 11.24 13.91 -54.31
CA ASP A 90 9.93 13.51 -53.82
C ASP A 90 10.01 12.63 -52.55
N LEU A 91 11.02 11.76 -52.44
CA LEU A 91 11.24 10.93 -51.25
C LEU A 91 11.78 11.74 -50.08
N VAL A 92 12.73 12.64 -50.34
CA VAL A 92 13.33 13.48 -49.30
C VAL A 92 12.33 14.50 -48.77
N ASP A 93 11.49 15.07 -49.63
CA ASP A 93 10.43 16.00 -49.22
C ASP A 93 9.40 15.29 -48.31
N ARG A 94 9.08 14.01 -48.55
CA ARG A 94 8.25 13.22 -47.61
C ARG A 94 8.90 13.07 -46.24
N LEU A 95 10.21 12.83 -46.18
CA LEU A 95 10.94 12.74 -44.91
C LEU A 95 10.92 14.08 -44.17
N LEU A 96 11.09 15.20 -44.88
CA LEU A 96 11.08 16.54 -44.30
C LEU A 96 9.67 17.03 -43.91
N ILE A 97 8.61 16.52 -44.55
CA ILE A 97 7.23 16.75 -44.10
C ILE A 97 6.98 16.01 -42.78
N ALA A 98 7.50 14.79 -42.63
CA ALA A 98 7.35 13.99 -41.41
C ALA A 98 8.22 14.52 -40.25
N ASN A 99 9.44 14.96 -40.54
CA ASN A 99 10.34 15.60 -39.60
C ASN A 99 11.11 16.76 -40.28
N PRO A 100 10.66 18.02 -40.11
CA PRO A 100 11.29 19.17 -40.74
C PRO A 100 12.77 19.34 -40.36
N ASP A 101 13.18 18.89 -39.17
CA ASP A 101 14.52 19.07 -38.61
C ASP A 101 15.50 17.92 -38.91
N ASP A 102 15.12 16.99 -39.79
CA ASP A 102 15.98 15.93 -40.26
C ASP A 102 17.15 16.47 -41.11
N GLN A 103 18.33 16.60 -40.48
CA GLN A 103 19.51 17.17 -41.12
C GLN A 103 20.03 16.36 -42.31
N GLU A 104 19.97 15.03 -42.26
CA GLU A 104 20.49 14.20 -43.35
C GLU A 104 19.56 14.26 -44.56
N ALA A 105 18.24 14.33 -44.35
CA ALA A 105 17.28 14.58 -45.41
C ALA A 105 17.49 15.97 -46.04
N ARG A 106 17.74 17.02 -45.25
CA ARG A 106 18.06 18.37 -45.79
C ARG A 106 19.33 18.33 -46.66
N LEU A 107 20.39 17.66 -46.21
CA LEU A 107 21.64 17.51 -46.98
C LEU A 107 21.43 16.71 -48.28
N ALA A 108 20.64 15.63 -48.23
CA ALA A 108 20.30 14.86 -49.43
C ALA A 108 19.50 15.69 -50.45
N ARG A 109 18.59 16.56 -49.96
CA ARG A 109 17.83 17.49 -50.80
C ARG A 109 18.73 18.50 -51.51
N GLU A 110 19.65 19.11 -50.76
CA GLU A 110 20.62 20.05 -51.31
C GLU A 110 21.52 19.39 -52.37
N LYS A 111 22.01 18.17 -52.09
CA LYS A 111 22.81 17.39 -53.02
C LYS A 111 22.03 17.08 -54.31
N ALA A 112 20.79 16.62 -54.20
CA ALA A 112 19.93 16.33 -55.36
C ALA A 112 19.70 17.58 -56.24
N LEU A 113 19.44 18.74 -55.62
CA LEU A 113 19.24 20.00 -56.34
C LEU A 113 20.52 20.49 -57.03
N ALA A 114 21.67 20.35 -56.36
CA ALA A 114 22.96 20.75 -56.91
C ALA A 114 23.38 19.87 -58.11
N GLU A 115 23.28 18.54 -57.98
CA GLU A 115 23.63 17.61 -59.05
C GLU A 115 22.66 17.73 -60.24
N ARG A 116 21.36 17.93 -59.99
CA ARG A 116 20.37 18.23 -61.04
C ARG A 116 20.70 19.52 -61.81
N ARG A 117 21.20 20.55 -61.13
CA ARG A 117 21.65 21.79 -61.79
C ARG A 117 22.85 21.51 -62.69
N LEU A 118 23.86 20.80 -62.17
CA LEU A 118 25.04 20.42 -62.95
C LEU A 118 24.69 19.54 -64.15
N GLU A 119 23.74 18.61 -64.02
CA GLU A 119 23.27 17.79 -65.14
C GLU A 119 22.55 18.64 -66.19
N ASN A 120 21.68 19.55 -65.78
CA ASN A 120 20.99 20.46 -66.71
C ASN A 120 22.00 21.35 -67.45
N GLU A 121 23.01 21.88 -66.76
CA GLU A 121 24.09 22.66 -67.36
C GLU A 121 24.94 21.83 -68.33
N ALA A 122 25.27 20.59 -67.98
CA ALA A 122 25.99 19.66 -68.85
C ALA A 122 25.16 19.23 -70.06
N ARG A 123 23.84 19.07 -69.90
CA ARG A 123 22.90 18.77 -70.98
C ARG A 123 22.80 19.94 -71.94
N ASP A 124 22.72 21.17 -71.43
CA ASP A 124 22.73 22.38 -72.24
C ASP A 124 24.06 22.55 -72.99
N ALA A 125 25.19 22.21 -72.36
CA ALA A 125 26.50 22.22 -73.01
C ALA A 125 26.59 21.17 -74.14
N ARG A 126 26.16 19.92 -73.89
CA ARG A 126 26.11 18.86 -74.93
C ARG A 126 25.17 19.23 -76.07
N GLN A 127 24.06 19.91 -75.79
CA GLN A 127 23.14 20.35 -76.81
C GLN A 127 23.74 21.48 -77.67
N ARG A 128 24.51 22.40 -77.07
CA ARG A 128 25.30 23.40 -77.82
C ARG A 128 26.37 22.74 -78.69
N GLU A 129 27.06 21.72 -78.18
CA GLU A 129 28.08 20.97 -78.92
C GLU A 129 27.49 20.13 -80.06
N LEU A 130 26.31 19.53 -79.85
CA LEU A 130 25.56 18.82 -80.89
C LEU A 130 25.15 19.77 -82.02
N ILE A 131 24.63 20.96 -81.69
CA ILE A 131 24.29 22.01 -82.65
C ILE A 131 25.54 22.48 -83.41
N ALA A 132 26.67 22.65 -82.72
CA ALA A 132 27.95 23.00 -83.34
C ALA A 132 28.47 21.89 -84.28
N SER A 133 28.32 20.61 -83.90
CA SER A 133 28.73 19.47 -84.73
C SER A 133 27.81 19.26 -85.95
N GLN A 134 26.51 19.53 -85.81
CA GLN A 134 25.55 19.52 -86.92
C GLN A 134 25.84 20.66 -87.91
N ALA A 135 26.21 21.85 -87.41
CA ALA A 135 26.65 22.97 -88.23
C ALA A 135 27.98 22.67 -88.96
N ALA A 136 28.94 21.99 -88.29
CA ALA A 136 30.19 21.56 -88.91
C ALA A 136 29.99 20.49 -90.00
N ARG A 137 29.10 19.50 -89.78
CA ARG A 137 28.75 18.49 -90.80
C ARG A 137 27.99 19.08 -91.98
N ALA A 138 27.12 20.08 -91.74
CA ALA A 138 26.46 20.82 -92.82
C ALA A 138 27.48 21.61 -93.66
N ALA A 139 28.47 22.25 -93.03
CA ALA A 139 29.56 22.94 -93.72
C ALA A 139 30.50 21.99 -94.49
N GLU A 140 30.73 20.78 -93.99
CA GLU A 140 31.56 19.75 -94.66
C GLU A 140 30.84 19.12 -95.87
N SER A 141 29.50 18.98 -95.83
CA SER A 141 28.68 18.57 -96.98
C SER A 141 28.57 19.65 -98.07
N ALA A 142 28.72 20.93 -97.71
CA ALA A 142 28.70 22.07 -98.63
C ALA A 142 30.05 22.33 -99.33
N SER A 143 31.12 21.64 -98.93
CA SER A 143 32.49 21.83 -99.46
C SER A 143 32.83 20.94 -100.67
N ARG A 144 31.90 20.09 -101.15
CA ARG A 144 32.06 19.27 -102.37
C ARG A 144 31.05 19.63 -103.46
N SER A 145 31.14 20.83 -104.02
CA SER A 145 30.80 21.12 -105.42
C SER A 145 31.02 22.61 -105.71
N ALA A 146 32.27 22.95 -106.03
CA ALA A 146 32.62 24.22 -106.63
C ALA A 146 32.89 24.01 -108.13
N GLY A 147 32.19 24.76 -108.99
CA GLY A 147 32.37 24.84 -110.44
C GLY A 147 31.56 26.01 -111.01
N SER A 148 32.24 27.15 -111.16
CA SER A 148 31.84 28.50 -111.64
C SER A 148 31.32 28.56 -113.11
N PRO A 149 31.05 29.75 -113.71
CA PRO A 149 30.70 31.11 -113.23
C PRO A 149 29.48 31.73 -114.01
N VAL A 150 29.29 33.07 -113.87
CA VAL A 150 28.56 34.03 -114.75
C VAL A 150 27.14 34.35 -114.20
N ASP A 151 26.61 35.58 -113.99
CA ASP A 151 26.87 36.96 -114.45
C ASP A 151 26.37 37.99 -113.39
N ASP A 152 26.70 39.27 -113.61
CA ASP A 152 26.50 40.49 -112.79
C ASP A 152 25.09 40.83 -112.22
N ALA A 153 24.15 39.89 -112.14
CA ALA A 153 22.85 40.04 -111.49
C ALA A 153 22.84 39.64 -109.99
N ASN A 154 23.86 38.90 -109.52
CA ASN A 154 23.87 38.26 -108.20
C ASN A 154 24.31 39.13 -107.00
N MET A 155 24.92 40.29 -107.22
CA MET A 155 25.30 41.19 -106.11
C MET A 155 24.07 41.78 -105.39
N LEU A 156 23.02 42.14 -106.15
CA LEU A 156 21.76 42.62 -105.59
C LEU A 156 20.93 41.50 -104.92
N ALA A 157 21.04 40.26 -105.42
CA ALA A 157 20.38 39.10 -104.84
C ALA A 157 21.05 38.65 -103.53
N ALA A 158 22.39 38.59 -103.49
CA ALA A 158 23.16 38.24 -102.29
C ALA A 158 23.06 39.30 -101.18
N GLU A 159 22.95 40.58 -101.53
CA GLU A 159 22.73 41.65 -100.56
C GLU A 159 21.29 41.63 -100.00
N ARG A 160 20.28 41.30 -100.82
CA ARG A 160 18.91 41.04 -100.37
C ARG A 160 18.82 39.82 -99.46
N GLU A 161 19.56 38.76 -99.77
CA GLU A 161 19.59 37.52 -99.00
C GLU A 161 20.32 37.68 -97.66
N ARG A 162 21.42 38.45 -97.61
CA ARG A 162 22.07 38.85 -96.35
C ARG A 162 21.16 39.72 -95.48
N ARG A 163 20.50 40.72 -96.06
CA ARG A 163 19.54 41.56 -95.32
C ARG A 163 18.35 40.73 -94.81
N ALA A 164 17.85 39.78 -95.60
CA ALA A 164 16.80 38.85 -95.18
C ALA A 164 17.28 37.91 -94.05
N GLN A 165 18.52 37.40 -94.10
CA GLN A 165 19.09 36.57 -93.04
C GLN A 165 19.38 37.35 -91.75
N GLU A 166 19.84 38.60 -91.85
CA GLU A 166 20.01 39.49 -90.70
C GLU A 166 18.67 39.87 -90.08
N GLU A 167 17.66 40.14 -90.89
CA GLU A 167 16.30 40.39 -90.45
C GLU A 167 15.69 39.15 -89.79
N GLN A 168 15.90 37.96 -90.36
CA GLN A 168 15.50 36.68 -89.78
C GLN A 168 16.19 36.43 -88.44
N ARG A 169 17.52 36.62 -88.34
CA ARG A 169 18.26 36.49 -87.08
C ARG A 169 17.79 37.50 -86.04
N ARG A 170 17.46 38.72 -86.45
CA ARG A 170 16.89 39.74 -85.58
C ARG A 170 15.50 39.34 -85.07
N LEU A 171 14.66 38.77 -85.95
CA LEU A 171 13.33 38.26 -85.59
C LEU A 171 13.44 37.04 -84.66
N GLU A 172 14.36 36.11 -84.92
CA GLU A 172 14.63 34.96 -84.05
C GLU A 172 15.22 35.36 -82.70
N ALA A 173 16.14 36.33 -82.66
CA ALA A 173 16.67 36.89 -81.43
C ALA A 173 15.56 37.59 -80.62
N LYS A 174 14.67 38.33 -81.31
CA LYS A 174 13.50 38.95 -80.69
C LYS A 174 12.50 37.90 -80.18
N ALA A 175 12.27 36.83 -80.93
CA ALA A 175 11.39 35.73 -80.52
C ALA A 175 11.97 34.97 -79.31
N ARG A 176 13.29 34.73 -79.28
CA ARG A 176 13.98 34.12 -78.13
C ARG A 176 13.93 35.02 -76.90
N ALA A 177 14.18 36.32 -77.06
CA ALA A 177 14.08 37.29 -75.98
C ALA A 177 12.64 37.38 -75.44
N ASN A 178 11.63 37.35 -76.32
CA ASN A 178 10.23 37.30 -75.93
C ASN A 178 9.89 35.99 -75.18
N ALA A 179 10.31 34.83 -75.69
CA ALA A 179 10.07 33.55 -75.03
C ALA A 179 10.79 33.44 -73.67
N GLU A 180 11.97 34.01 -73.53
CA GLU A 180 12.68 34.09 -72.25
C GLU A 180 12.00 35.05 -71.28
N ALA A 181 11.52 36.21 -71.76
CA ALA A 181 10.73 37.13 -70.96
C ALA A 181 9.40 36.51 -70.49
N GLU A 182 8.71 35.76 -71.35
CA GLU A 182 7.50 35.01 -71.00
C GLU A 182 7.78 33.91 -69.96
N ARG A 183 8.89 33.17 -70.09
CA ARG A 183 9.30 32.16 -69.08
C ARG A 183 9.65 32.79 -67.74
N ARG A 184 10.34 33.93 -67.73
CA ARG A 184 10.64 34.68 -66.49
C ARG A 184 9.36 35.18 -65.85
N ALA A 185 8.46 35.77 -66.63
CA ALA A 185 7.15 36.22 -66.14
C ALA A 185 6.31 35.05 -65.60
N ALA A 186 6.33 33.88 -66.24
CA ALA A 186 5.63 32.69 -65.75
C ALA A 186 6.23 32.16 -64.43
N ALA A 187 7.56 32.12 -64.31
CA ALA A 187 8.24 31.69 -63.08
C ALA A 187 8.02 32.68 -61.93
N GLU A 188 8.02 33.99 -62.19
CA GLU A 188 7.68 35.02 -61.21
C GLU A 188 6.21 34.92 -60.77
N ALA A 189 5.29 34.66 -61.69
CA ALA A 189 3.88 34.43 -61.38
C ALA A 189 3.67 33.17 -60.53
N GLU A 190 4.38 32.08 -60.81
CA GLU A 190 4.32 30.85 -60.00
C GLU A 190 4.92 31.07 -58.60
N ALA A 191 6.06 31.77 -58.50
CA ALA A 191 6.67 32.12 -57.21
C ALA A 191 5.76 33.05 -56.39
N ALA A 192 5.08 34.00 -57.03
CA ALA A 192 4.10 34.86 -56.37
C ALA A 192 2.87 34.06 -55.86
N ARG A 193 2.38 33.08 -56.62
CA ARG A 193 1.31 32.17 -56.17
C ARG A 193 1.71 31.36 -54.95
N ARG A 194 2.91 30.75 -54.97
CA ARG A 194 3.41 29.97 -53.82
C ARG A 194 3.57 30.84 -52.56
N ARG A 195 4.10 32.06 -52.70
CA ARG A 195 4.19 33.01 -51.57
C ARG A 195 2.82 33.39 -51.03
N ALA A 196 1.83 33.60 -51.90
CA ALA A 196 0.46 33.89 -51.49
C ALA A 196 -0.18 32.69 -50.76
N GLU A 197 0.04 31.47 -51.25
CA GLU A 197 -0.42 30.24 -50.59
C GLU A 197 0.24 30.04 -49.21
N GLU A 198 1.55 30.24 -49.11
CA GLU A 198 2.30 30.19 -47.83
C GLU A 198 1.83 31.26 -46.85
N GLU A 199 1.56 32.48 -47.32
CA GLU A 199 1.07 33.58 -46.49
C GLU A 199 -0.36 33.34 -45.99
N GLU A 200 -1.24 32.79 -46.84
CA GLU A 200 -2.60 32.38 -46.46
C GLU A 200 -2.59 31.23 -45.45
N LEU A 201 -1.73 30.21 -45.64
CA LEU A 201 -1.56 29.13 -44.66
C LEU A 201 -1.00 29.67 -43.33
N ALA A 202 -0.02 30.57 -43.39
CA ALA A 202 0.53 31.21 -42.20
C ALA A 202 -0.53 32.07 -41.48
N ARG A 203 -1.40 32.74 -42.24
CA ARG A 203 -2.52 33.50 -41.69
C ARG A 203 -3.54 32.58 -41.03
N ALA A 204 -3.96 31.51 -41.70
CA ALA A 204 -4.89 30.52 -41.15
C ALA A 204 -4.32 29.87 -39.86
N SER A 205 -3.02 29.55 -39.83
CA SER A 205 -2.35 29.05 -38.62
C SER A 205 -2.33 30.07 -37.49
N ARG A 206 -2.03 31.35 -37.77
CA ARG A 206 -2.10 32.44 -36.77
C ARG A 206 -3.51 32.64 -36.23
N GLU A 207 -4.52 32.58 -37.09
CA GLU A 207 -5.93 32.71 -36.71
C GLU A 207 -6.37 31.54 -35.82
N LEU A 208 -6.02 30.30 -36.19
CA LEU A 208 -6.26 29.11 -35.37
C LEU A 208 -5.59 29.22 -33.99
N GLN A 209 -4.32 29.61 -33.95
CA GLN A 209 -3.61 29.83 -32.68
C GLN A 209 -4.25 30.94 -31.84
N ALA A 210 -4.75 32.01 -32.45
CA ALA A 210 -5.47 33.06 -31.74
C ALA A 210 -6.80 32.54 -31.16
N GLN A 211 -7.56 31.73 -31.92
CA GLN A 211 -8.77 31.09 -31.42
C GLN A 211 -8.49 30.15 -30.25
N MET A 212 -7.48 29.29 -30.36
CA MET A 212 -7.08 28.38 -29.28
C MET A 212 -6.68 29.14 -28.01
N ARG A 213 -5.98 30.28 -28.14
CA ARG A 213 -5.65 31.16 -27.00
C ARG A 213 -6.90 31.70 -26.31
N VAL A 214 -7.86 32.21 -27.08
CA VAL A 214 -9.13 32.71 -26.52
C VAL A 214 -9.85 31.60 -25.75
N VAL A 215 -9.93 30.38 -26.30
CA VAL A 215 -10.56 29.25 -25.62
C VAL A 215 -9.80 28.89 -24.33
N ASN A 216 -8.46 28.87 -24.35
CA ASN A 216 -7.65 28.62 -23.15
C ASN A 216 -7.90 29.66 -22.05
N ASP A 217 -7.97 30.93 -22.41
CA ASP A 217 -8.22 32.03 -21.46
C ASP A 217 -9.62 31.92 -20.85
N MET A 218 -10.62 31.57 -21.66
CA MET A 218 -11.99 31.37 -21.20
C MET A 218 -12.12 30.14 -20.28
N VAL A 219 -11.48 29.02 -20.61
CA VAL A 219 -11.46 27.85 -19.71
C VAL A 219 -10.81 28.22 -18.37
N SER A 220 -9.72 28.98 -18.40
CA SER A 220 -9.04 29.47 -17.20
C SER A 220 -9.94 30.41 -16.38
N GLN A 221 -10.66 31.32 -17.03
CA GLN A 221 -11.64 32.20 -16.40
C GLN A 221 -12.77 31.41 -15.76
N GLY A 222 -13.33 30.42 -16.45
CA GLY A 222 -14.37 29.56 -15.91
C GLY A 222 -13.92 28.78 -14.69
N LYS A 223 -12.69 28.23 -14.69
CA LYS A 223 -12.09 27.59 -13.49
C LYS A 223 -11.95 28.56 -12.31
N ALA A 224 -11.54 29.80 -12.58
CA ALA A 224 -11.45 30.83 -11.54
C ALA A 224 -12.82 31.20 -10.94
N LEU A 225 -13.90 31.13 -11.73
CA LEU A 225 -15.28 31.28 -11.24
C LEU A 225 -15.72 30.09 -10.40
N LEU A 226 -15.41 28.85 -10.85
CA LEU A 226 -15.65 27.64 -10.05
C LEU A 226 -14.93 27.69 -8.71
N ALA A 227 -13.71 28.23 -8.64
CA ALA A 227 -12.98 28.40 -7.39
C ALA A 227 -13.67 29.36 -6.39
N LYS A 228 -14.58 30.21 -6.88
CA LYS A 228 -15.42 31.12 -6.09
C LYS A 228 -16.85 30.58 -5.91
N ASP A 229 -17.07 29.32 -6.27
CA ASP A 229 -18.37 28.64 -6.26
C ASP A 229 -19.46 29.34 -7.13
N ASP A 230 -19.06 30.14 -8.13
CA ASP A 230 -19.95 30.72 -9.13
C ASP A 230 -20.16 29.76 -10.30
N PHE A 231 -20.97 28.71 -10.06
CA PHE A 231 -21.29 27.68 -11.06
C PHE A 231 -22.02 28.25 -12.28
N ALA A 232 -22.92 29.22 -12.07
CA ALA A 232 -23.69 29.84 -13.14
C ALA A 232 -22.79 30.68 -14.07
N GLY A 233 -21.88 31.48 -13.50
CA GLY A 233 -20.88 32.23 -14.26
C GLY A 233 -19.93 31.31 -15.01
N ALA A 234 -19.38 30.30 -14.33
CA ALA A 234 -18.51 29.31 -14.95
C ALA A 234 -19.20 28.59 -16.11
N GLY A 235 -20.44 28.13 -15.92
CA GLY A 235 -21.23 27.45 -16.95
C GLY A 235 -21.47 28.31 -18.20
N ARG A 236 -21.72 29.61 -18.04
CA ARG A 236 -21.83 30.56 -19.17
C ARG A 236 -20.52 30.66 -19.94
N VAL A 237 -19.40 30.89 -19.24
CA VAL A 237 -18.08 31.03 -19.87
C VAL A 237 -17.67 29.74 -20.57
N PHE A 238 -17.89 28.56 -19.97
CA PHE A 238 -17.59 27.28 -20.61
C PHE A 238 -18.46 26.99 -21.83
N THR A 239 -19.74 27.37 -21.78
CA THR A 239 -20.64 27.24 -22.94
C THR A 239 -20.15 28.10 -24.11
N GLU A 240 -19.73 29.33 -23.83
CA GLU A 240 -19.17 30.23 -24.84
C GLU A 240 -17.81 29.72 -25.36
N ALA A 241 -16.94 29.22 -24.47
CA ALA A 241 -15.65 28.65 -24.84
C ALA A 241 -15.83 27.46 -25.81
N ARG A 242 -16.81 26.59 -25.53
CA ARG A 242 -17.14 25.44 -26.38
C ARG A 242 -17.65 25.87 -27.76
N GLY A 243 -18.42 26.95 -27.84
CA GLY A 243 -18.86 27.52 -29.12
C GLY A 243 -17.74 28.14 -29.97
N ARG A 244 -16.60 28.46 -29.36
CA ARG A 244 -15.41 29.03 -30.02
C ARG A 244 -14.31 28.01 -30.31
N MET A 245 -14.53 26.73 -29.97
CA MET A 245 -13.54 25.69 -30.25
C MET A 245 -13.38 25.48 -31.77
N PRO A 246 -12.14 25.44 -32.28
CA PRO A 246 -11.89 25.25 -33.70
C PRO A 246 -12.31 23.85 -34.14
N ALA A 247 -13.20 23.77 -35.14
CA ALA A 247 -13.70 22.50 -35.64
C ALA A 247 -12.59 21.68 -36.31
N GLY A 248 -12.57 20.37 -36.03
CA GLY A 248 -11.57 19.44 -36.58
C GLY A 248 -10.35 19.24 -35.68
N GLU A 249 -10.18 20.07 -34.66
CA GLU A 249 -9.10 19.97 -33.68
C GLU A 249 -9.48 19.07 -32.49
N ASN A 250 -9.88 17.82 -32.75
CA ASN A 250 -10.45 16.91 -31.76
C ASN A 250 -9.58 16.73 -30.51
N ARG A 251 -8.25 16.69 -30.67
CA ARG A 251 -7.30 16.57 -29.55
C ARG A 251 -7.33 17.80 -28.65
N PHE A 252 -7.37 19.00 -29.25
CA PHE A 252 -7.48 20.25 -28.50
C PHE A 252 -8.84 20.35 -27.80
N GLU A 253 -9.93 20.07 -28.52
CA GLU A 253 -11.29 20.06 -27.98
C GLU A 253 -11.40 19.12 -26.78
N ALA A 254 -10.95 17.87 -26.92
CA ALA A 254 -10.95 16.88 -25.85
C ALA A 254 -10.14 17.35 -24.63
N GLN A 255 -8.95 17.91 -24.86
CA GLN A 255 -8.12 18.44 -23.76
C GLN A 255 -8.82 19.59 -23.03
N LYS A 256 -9.48 20.51 -23.75
CA LYS A 256 -10.21 21.62 -23.12
C LYS A 256 -11.43 21.13 -22.35
N LEU A 257 -12.17 20.15 -22.87
CA LEU A 257 -13.28 19.52 -22.15
C LEU A 257 -12.79 18.79 -20.89
N ALA A 258 -11.64 18.10 -20.96
CA ALA A 258 -11.00 17.48 -19.80
C ALA A 258 -10.59 18.54 -18.75
N ASP A 259 -10.04 19.67 -19.19
CA ASP A 259 -9.69 20.78 -18.30
C ASP A 259 -10.94 21.32 -17.59
N ILE A 260 -12.05 21.53 -18.32
CA ILE A 260 -13.33 21.96 -17.74
C ILE A 260 -13.82 20.94 -16.70
N ALA A 261 -13.80 19.65 -17.04
CA ALA A 261 -14.19 18.57 -16.15
C ALA A 261 -13.36 18.55 -14.86
N ASP A 262 -12.04 18.77 -14.97
CA ASP A 262 -11.14 18.84 -13.83
C ASP A 262 -11.46 20.03 -12.91
N GLY A 263 -11.82 21.19 -13.49
CA GLY A 263 -12.28 22.34 -12.72
C GLY A 263 -13.56 22.05 -11.92
N TYR A 264 -14.54 21.38 -12.53
CA TYR A 264 -15.74 20.93 -11.82
C TYR A 264 -15.42 19.87 -10.76
N TYR A 265 -14.45 18.97 -11.01
CA TYR A 265 -14.01 17.99 -10.03
C TYR A 265 -13.37 18.68 -8.81
N GLU A 266 -12.53 19.69 -9.03
CA GLU A 266 -11.95 20.47 -7.93
C GLU A 266 -13.03 21.16 -7.10
N ALA A 267 -14.06 21.71 -7.74
CA ALA A 267 -15.21 22.29 -7.03
C ALA A 267 -15.98 21.23 -6.22
N PHE A 268 -16.23 20.06 -6.81
CA PHE A 268 -16.82 18.91 -6.11
C PHE A 268 -15.95 18.44 -4.93
N ALA A 269 -14.62 18.37 -5.09
CA ALA A 269 -13.72 17.90 -4.04
C ALA A 269 -13.69 18.85 -2.83
N ARG A 270 -13.92 20.15 -3.04
CA ARG A 270 -14.06 21.13 -1.94
C ARG A 270 -15.38 20.98 -1.17
N ASN A 271 -16.48 20.72 -1.88
CA ASN A 271 -17.80 20.50 -1.27
C ASN A 271 -18.48 19.27 -1.90
N PRO A 272 -18.21 18.05 -1.38
CA PRO A 272 -18.69 16.82 -2.00
C PRO A 272 -20.21 16.64 -1.86
N ASP A 273 -20.94 16.90 -2.94
CA ASP A 273 -22.34 16.52 -3.13
C ASP A 273 -22.45 15.51 -4.28
N PRO A 274 -22.72 14.21 -3.98
CA PRO A 274 -22.87 13.18 -5.00
C PRO A 274 -23.93 13.46 -6.07
N ASN A 275 -24.95 14.24 -5.74
CA ASN A 275 -26.06 14.59 -6.63
C ASN A 275 -25.99 16.06 -7.07
N GLY A 276 -24.92 16.77 -6.72
CA GLY A 276 -24.75 18.19 -7.02
C GLY A 276 -24.25 18.43 -8.44
N GLU A 277 -24.45 19.66 -8.92
CA GLU A 277 -24.05 20.09 -10.26
C GLU A 277 -22.57 19.81 -10.55
N ALA A 278 -21.68 20.00 -9.57
CA ALA A 278 -20.24 19.78 -9.75
C ALA A 278 -19.89 18.33 -10.12
N ALA A 279 -20.51 17.34 -9.47
CA ALA A 279 -20.30 15.93 -9.76
C ALA A 279 -20.86 15.55 -11.15
N GLU A 280 -22.06 16.02 -11.47
CA GLU A 280 -22.70 15.79 -12.76
C GLU A 280 -21.87 16.36 -13.91
N ARG A 281 -21.51 17.65 -13.82
CA ARG A 281 -20.72 18.36 -14.84
C ARG A 281 -19.35 17.73 -15.03
N THR A 282 -18.67 17.33 -13.96
CA THR A 282 -17.41 16.57 -14.03
C THR A 282 -17.59 15.32 -14.90
N ALA A 283 -18.61 14.51 -14.60
CA ALA A 283 -18.84 13.25 -15.30
C ALA A 283 -19.22 13.46 -16.77
N VAL A 284 -20.00 14.50 -17.08
CA VAL A 284 -20.43 14.83 -18.45
C VAL A 284 -19.23 15.28 -19.28
N PHE A 285 -18.51 16.31 -18.84
CA PHE A 285 -17.39 16.85 -19.60
C PHE A 285 -16.23 15.86 -19.75
N ALA A 286 -15.93 15.05 -18.72
CA ALA A 286 -14.90 14.04 -18.84
C ALA A 286 -15.27 12.89 -19.78
N ARG A 287 -16.56 12.48 -19.83
CA ARG A 287 -17.02 11.49 -20.82
C ARG A 287 -16.97 12.04 -22.24
N GLU A 288 -17.46 13.26 -22.45
CA GLU A 288 -17.41 13.95 -23.74
C GLU A 288 -15.96 14.08 -24.23
N ALA A 289 -15.03 14.47 -23.35
CA ALA A 289 -13.60 14.52 -23.66
C ALA A 289 -13.04 13.15 -24.07
N ALA A 290 -13.38 12.09 -23.34
CA ALA A 290 -12.92 10.73 -23.62
C ALA A 290 -13.49 10.16 -24.94
N GLU A 291 -14.72 10.54 -25.31
CA GLU A 291 -15.34 10.17 -26.58
C GLU A 291 -14.71 10.92 -27.76
N LYS A 292 -14.39 12.20 -27.55
CA LYS A 292 -13.80 13.09 -28.57
C LYS A 292 -12.37 12.68 -28.93
N ASP A 293 -11.57 12.29 -27.95
CA ASP A 293 -10.23 11.73 -28.14
C ASP A 293 -9.95 10.59 -27.15
N PRO A 294 -10.20 9.33 -27.54
CA PRO A 294 -9.97 8.16 -26.68
C PRO A 294 -8.51 7.91 -26.32
N SER A 295 -7.55 8.60 -26.95
CA SER A 295 -6.12 8.44 -26.67
C SER A 295 -5.65 9.22 -25.43
N GLN A 296 -6.47 10.14 -24.89
CA GLN A 296 -6.09 10.96 -23.75
C GLN A 296 -6.35 10.26 -22.41
N ALA A 297 -5.31 10.21 -21.56
CA ALA A 297 -5.39 9.61 -20.23
C ALA A 297 -6.14 10.49 -19.20
N LEU A 298 -6.07 11.83 -19.34
CA LEU A 298 -6.62 12.76 -18.35
C LEU A 298 -8.14 12.62 -18.12
N PRO A 299 -9.00 12.52 -19.15
CA PRO A 299 -10.44 12.28 -18.95
C PRO A 299 -10.73 11.03 -18.12
N ARG A 300 -10.04 9.93 -18.41
CA ARG A 300 -10.15 8.66 -17.66
C ARG A 300 -9.71 8.84 -16.21
N TYR A 301 -8.60 9.55 -15.99
CA TYR A 301 -8.13 9.86 -14.64
C TYR A 301 -9.16 10.68 -13.83
N ILE A 302 -9.79 11.68 -14.43
CA ILE A 302 -10.83 12.51 -13.78
C ILE A 302 -12.06 11.66 -13.43
N LEU A 303 -12.53 10.81 -14.35
CA LEU A 303 -13.63 9.88 -14.08
C LEU A 303 -13.29 8.91 -12.94
N GLY A 304 -12.05 8.41 -12.89
CA GLY A 304 -11.57 7.56 -11.80
C GLY A 304 -11.56 8.28 -10.45
N LYS A 305 -11.08 9.53 -10.41
CA LYS A 305 -11.10 10.38 -9.20
C LYS A 305 -12.53 10.57 -8.70
N LEU A 306 -13.45 10.94 -9.60
CA LEU A 306 -14.87 11.11 -9.28
C LEU A 306 -15.49 9.81 -8.77
N ALA A 307 -15.27 8.69 -9.47
CA ALA A 307 -15.81 7.39 -9.08
C ALA A 307 -15.32 6.94 -7.70
N ARG A 308 -14.04 7.16 -7.37
CA ARG A 308 -13.46 6.88 -6.04
C ARG A 308 -14.18 7.66 -4.94
N ASP A 309 -14.40 8.95 -5.17
CA ASP A 309 -14.98 9.84 -4.17
C ASP A 309 -16.49 9.58 -4.00
N LEU A 310 -17.16 9.16 -5.08
CA LEU A 310 -18.53 8.62 -5.08
C LEU A 310 -18.64 7.17 -4.53
N ARG A 311 -17.56 6.59 -4.00
CA ARG A 311 -17.49 5.21 -3.47
C ARG A 311 -17.82 4.12 -4.51
N GLN A 312 -17.72 4.43 -5.79
CA GLN A 312 -17.89 3.50 -6.91
C GLN A 312 -16.52 2.85 -7.25
N THR A 313 -15.95 2.15 -6.27
CA THR A 313 -14.53 1.72 -6.30
C THR A 313 -14.17 0.82 -7.49
N GLU A 314 -15.07 -0.05 -7.96
CA GLU A 314 -14.82 -0.87 -9.17
C GLU A 314 -14.69 -0.01 -10.43
N LYS A 315 -15.58 0.98 -10.62
CA LYS A 315 -15.46 1.92 -11.74
C LYS A 315 -14.18 2.74 -11.64
N ALA A 316 -13.76 3.12 -10.42
CA ALA A 316 -12.49 3.79 -10.23
C ALA A 316 -11.30 2.92 -10.69
N VAL A 317 -11.32 1.61 -10.42
CA VAL A 317 -10.33 0.67 -10.95
C VAL A 317 -10.32 0.66 -12.48
N ASP A 318 -11.49 0.59 -13.11
CA ASP A 318 -11.59 0.54 -14.58
C ASP A 318 -11.02 1.81 -15.22
N GLU A 319 -11.40 2.98 -14.70
CA GLU A 319 -11.00 4.28 -15.24
C GLU A 319 -9.53 4.60 -14.96
N PHE A 320 -9.02 4.33 -13.75
CA PHE A 320 -7.58 4.47 -13.46
C PHE A 320 -6.73 3.47 -14.25
N GLY A 321 -7.23 2.24 -14.45
CA GLY A 321 -6.58 1.24 -15.30
C GLY A 321 -6.54 1.68 -16.76
N ALA A 322 -7.59 2.34 -17.26
CA ALA A 322 -7.59 2.93 -18.60
C ALA A 322 -6.58 4.09 -18.71
N ALA A 323 -6.56 5.01 -17.74
CA ALA A 323 -5.60 6.10 -17.71
C ALA A 323 -4.14 5.60 -17.71
N ALA A 324 -3.83 4.59 -16.89
CA ALA A 324 -2.50 3.99 -16.81
C ALA A 324 -2.08 3.27 -18.11
N ARG A 325 -3.02 2.75 -18.91
CA ARG A 325 -2.72 2.16 -20.23
C ARG A 325 -2.45 3.22 -21.29
N LEU A 326 -3.16 4.34 -21.25
CA LEU A 326 -3.04 5.43 -22.22
C LEU A 326 -1.78 6.26 -22.02
N ASP A 327 -1.36 6.47 -20.77
CA ASP A 327 -0.09 7.08 -20.42
C ASP A 327 0.61 6.26 -19.32
N PRO A 328 1.43 5.27 -19.73
CA PRO A 328 2.16 4.39 -18.80
C PRO A 328 3.30 5.08 -18.03
N SER A 329 3.64 6.33 -18.37
CA SER A 329 4.77 7.05 -17.77
C SER A 329 4.39 7.81 -16.50
N ASN A 330 3.10 8.06 -16.29
CA ASN A 330 2.61 8.85 -15.16
C ASN A 330 2.42 7.99 -13.91
N HIS A 331 3.27 8.22 -12.89
CA HIS A 331 3.26 7.49 -11.62
C HIS A 331 1.97 7.64 -10.79
N LEU A 332 1.16 8.67 -11.03
CA LEU A 332 -0.08 8.93 -10.27
C LEU A 332 -1.19 7.95 -10.63
N TYR A 333 -1.27 7.50 -11.89
CA TYR A 333 -2.31 6.57 -12.33
C TYR A 333 -2.20 5.19 -11.65
N PRO A 334 -1.05 4.49 -11.67
CA PRO A 334 -0.90 3.25 -10.93
C PRO A 334 -0.96 3.46 -9.41
N PHE A 335 -0.61 4.65 -8.88
CA PHE A 335 -0.83 4.95 -7.47
C PHE A 335 -2.31 4.95 -7.09
N GLU A 336 -3.14 5.70 -7.80
CA GLU A 336 -4.58 5.78 -7.54
C GLU A 336 -5.29 4.45 -7.82
N LEU A 337 -4.85 3.72 -8.86
CA LEU A 337 -5.29 2.34 -9.11
C LEU A 337 -4.95 1.41 -7.93
N GLY A 338 -3.73 1.52 -7.39
CA GLY A 338 -3.30 0.77 -6.22
C GLY A 338 -4.16 1.05 -4.98
N ARG A 339 -4.52 2.33 -4.75
CA ARG A 339 -5.43 2.73 -3.68
C ARG A 339 -6.83 2.12 -3.87
N ALA A 340 -7.35 2.14 -5.09
CA ALA A 340 -8.65 1.54 -5.40
C ALA A 340 -8.64 0.01 -5.16
N TYR A 341 -7.59 -0.69 -5.62
CA TYR A 341 -7.41 -2.11 -5.33
C TYR A 341 -7.28 -2.41 -3.84
N PHE A 342 -6.57 -1.58 -3.08
CA PHE A 342 -6.42 -1.74 -1.64
C PHE A 342 -7.78 -1.64 -0.92
N THR A 343 -8.63 -0.66 -1.30
CA THR A 343 -9.99 -0.52 -0.74
C THR A 343 -10.85 -1.75 -1.04
N LEU A 344 -10.71 -2.35 -2.23
CA LEU A 344 -11.38 -3.61 -2.61
C LEU A 344 -10.75 -4.86 -1.96
N ARG A 345 -9.73 -4.70 -1.11
CA ARG A 345 -8.92 -5.79 -0.52
C ARG A 345 -8.24 -6.69 -1.55
N ARG A 346 -8.08 -6.21 -2.79
CA ARG A 346 -7.32 -6.85 -3.88
C ARG A 346 -5.83 -6.58 -3.70
N PHE A 347 -5.27 -7.00 -2.56
CA PHE A 347 -3.93 -6.58 -2.12
C PHE A 347 -2.79 -6.98 -3.06
N ALA A 348 -2.92 -8.08 -3.81
CA ALA A 348 -1.91 -8.48 -4.78
C ALA A 348 -1.82 -7.48 -5.96
N GLN A 349 -2.96 -7.04 -6.48
CA GLN A 349 -3.04 -6.04 -7.56
C GLN A 349 -2.66 -4.64 -7.04
N ALA A 350 -3.04 -4.32 -5.80
CA ALA A 350 -2.60 -3.09 -5.14
C ALA A 350 -1.08 -3.02 -5.04
N ARG A 351 -0.43 -4.14 -4.67
CA ARG A 351 1.04 -4.23 -4.58
C ARG A 351 1.69 -3.92 -5.92
N GLU A 352 1.28 -4.60 -6.99
CA GLU A 352 1.83 -4.41 -8.34
C GLU A 352 1.67 -2.96 -8.82
N SER A 353 0.52 -2.36 -8.53
CA SER A 353 0.22 -0.97 -8.89
C SER A 353 1.12 0.01 -8.12
N PHE A 354 1.29 -0.19 -6.80
CA PHE A 354 2.20 0.64 -6.02
C PHE A 354 3.68 0.44 -6.38
N GLU A 355 4.12 -0.80 -6.66
CA GLU A 355 5.48 -1.10 -7.16
C GLU A 355 5.75 -0.41 -8.50
N THR A 356 4.73 -0.35 -9.37
CA THR A 356 4.84 0.38 -10.64
C THR A 356 4.94 1.88 -10.40
N SER A 357 4.13 2.44 -9.51
CA SER A 357 4.20 3.87 -9.14
C SER A 357 5.57 4.25 -8.56
N THR A 358 6.12 3.47 -7.63
CA THR A 358 7.43 3.75 -7.03
C THR A 358 8.60 3.52 -7.98
N ARG A 359 8.45 2.63 -8.99
CA ARG A 359 9.43 2.48 -10.07
C ARG A 359 9.43 3.70 -11.01
N LEU A 360 8.25 4.22 -11.36
CA LEU A 360 8.13 5.42 -12.21
C LEU A 360 8.60 6.69 -11.50
N ASN A 361 8.33 6.82 -10.19
CA ASN A 361 8.82 7.90 -9.37
C ASN A 361 9.37 7.38 -8.02
N PRO A 362 10.68 7.09 -7.94
CA PRO A 362 11.31 6.63 -6.70
C PRO A 362 11.28 7.65 -5.56
N ARG A 363 11.04 8.93 -5.86
CA ARG A 363 10.95 10.03 -4.88
C ARG A 363 9.52 10.31 -4.42
N PHE A 364 8.58 9.40 -4.67
CA PHE A 364 7.20 9.53 -4.22
C PHE A 364 6.97 8.76 -2.91
N GLU A 365 7.05 9.47 -1.79
CA GLU A 365 6.95 8.89 -0.44
C GLU A 365 5.61 8.21 -0.18
N SER A 366 4.52 8.78 -0.70
CA SER A 366 3.17 8.22 -0.56
C SER A 366 3.04 6.87 -1.27
N GLY A 367 3.73 6.66 -2.40
CA GLY A 367 3.79 5.37 -3.09
C GLY A 367 4.45 4.29 -2.24
N TRP A 368 5.62 4.59 -1.67
CA TRP A 368 6.34 3.68 -0.77
C TRP A 368 5.57 3.37 0.51
N TYR A 369 4.92 4.37 1.12
CA TYR A 369 4.10 4.19 2.33
C TYR A 369 2.91 3.26 2.08
N ASN A 370 2.19 3.46 0.98
CA ASN A 370 1.05 2.60 0.64
C ASN A 370 1.47 1.19 0.20
N LEU A 371 2.65 1.05 -0.45
CA LEU A 371 3.26 -0.24 -0.71
C LEU A 371 3.55 -0.99 0.60
N GLY A 372 4.13 -0.32 1.60
CA GLY A 372 4.38 -0.90 2.92
C GLY A 372 3.10 -1.39 3.61
N GLY A 373 2.04 -0.58 3.58
CA GLY A 373 0.73 -0.96 4.11
C GLY A 373 0.12 -2.17 3.40
N THR A 374 0.29 -2.25 2.09
CA THR A 374 -0.18 -3.37 1.26
C THR A 374 0.59 -4.65 1.53
N LEU A 375 1.92 -4.57 1.65
CA LEU A 375 2.78 -5.72 1.96
C LEU A 375 2.47 -6.27 3.36
N ARG A 376 2.19 -5.40 4.33
CA ARG A 376 1.73 -5.82 5.66
C ARG A 376 0.40 -6.58 5.59
N ALA A 377 -0.57 -6.08 4.81
CA ALA A 377 -1.86 -6.75 4.62
C ALA A 377 -1.73 -8.12 3.92
N LEU A 378 -0.70 -8.31 3.09
CA LEU A 378 -0.35 -9.59 2.46
C LEU A 378 0.41 -10.56 3.38
N GLY A 379 0.71 -10.18 4.62
CA GLY A 379 1.52 -11.00 5.52
C GLY A 379 3.01 -11.04 5.16
N ARG A 380 3.54 -9.97 4.53
CA ARG A 380 4.95 -9.83 4.11
C ARG A 380 5.65 -8.74 4.94
N PRO A 381 5.84 -8.93 6.26
CA PRO A 381 6.31 -7.87 7.17
C PRO A 381 7.73 -7.37 6.86
N ALA A 382 8.65 -8.25 6.45
CA ALA A 382 10.02 -7.84 6.13
C ALA A 382 10.09 -6.87 4.94
N GLU A 383 9.27 -7.10 3.92
CA GLU A 383 9.19 -6.20 2.75
C GLU A 383 8.43 -4.92 3.09
N ALA A 384 7.41 -4.99 3.97
CA ALA A 384 6.73 -3.82 4.48
C ALA A 384 7.70 -2.87 5.21
N VAL A 385 8.59 -3.42 6.06
CA VAL A 385 9.67 -2.66 6.71
C VAL A 385 10.56 -1.95 5.68
N SER A 386 10.96 -2.66 4.61
CA SER A 386 11.78 -2.06 3.56
C SER A 386 11.06 -0.91 2.86
N ALA A 387 9.79 -1.09 2.48
CA ALA A 387 8.99 -0.06 1.84
C ALA A 387 8.76 1.17 2.74
N TYR A 388 8.47 0.98 4.04
CA TYR A 388 8.37 2.09 4.98
C TYR A 388 9.69 2.84 5.16
N ARG A 389 10.83 2.12 5.21
CA ARG A 389 12.16 2.75 5.26
C ARG A 389 12.44 3.57 3.99
N GLN A 390 12.01 3.12 2.81
CA GLN A 390 12.12 3.93 1.58
C GLN A 390 11.25 5.19 1.64
N ALA A 391 10.01 5.09 2.15
CA ALA A 391 9.16 6.27 2.36
C ALA A 391 9.84 7.30 3.29
N ILE A 392 10.48 6.83 4.36
CA ILE A 392 11.23 7.66 5.31
C ILE A 392 12.51 8.23 4.67
N ALA A 393 13.21 7.45 3.83
CA ALA A 393 14.41 7.92 3.14
C ALA A 393 14.09 9.07 2.15
N VAL A 394 12.91 9.02 1.51
CA VAL A 394 12.42 10.10 0.65
C VAL A 394 11.94 11.30 1.49
N LYS A 395 11.19 11.04 2.57
CA LYS A 395 10.64 12.05 3.48
C LYS A 395 10.93 11.69 4.94
N GLY A 396 12.03 12.24 5.48
CA GLY A 396 12.52 11.90 6.83
C GLY A 396 11.54 12.20 7.97
N ASP A 397 10.75 13.27 7.83
CA ASP A 397 9.73 13.71 8.80
C ASP A 397 8.36 13.04 8.61
N TYR A 398 8.29 11.94 7.86
CA TYR A 398 7.03 11.24 7.59
C TYR A 398 6.55 10.43 8.81
N ALA A 399 5.98 11.13 9.79
CA ALA A 399 5.55 10.56 11.07
C ALA A 399 4.66 9.30 10.93
N LEU A 400 3.75 9.28 9.95
CA LEU A 400 2.90 8.12 9.67
C LEU A 400 3.71 6.88 9.25
N ALA A 401 4.74 7.04 8.42
CA ALA A 401 5.60 5.93 8.00
C ALA A 401 6.43 5.39 9.17
N HIS A 402 6.97 6.27 10.03
CA HIS A 402 7.64 5.87 11.26
C HIS A 402 6.73 5.09 12.20
N ARG A 403 5.47 5.52 12.38
CA ARG A 403 4.50 4.81 13.23
C ARG A 403 4.16 3.43 12.68
N GLU A 404 3.85 3.32 11.38
CA GLU A 404 3.53 2.01 10.80
C GLU A 404 4.75 1.09 10.75
N LEU A 405 5.97 1.62 10.57
CA LEU A 405 7.21 0.88 10.75
C LEU A 405 7.32 0.33 12.17
N GLY A 406 7.11 1.16 13.19
CA GLY A 406 7.13 0.74 14.60
C GLY A 406 6.13 -0.38 14.90
N ARG A 407 4.92 -0.32 14.33
CA ARG A 407 3.92 -1.38 14.46
C ARG A 407 4.37 -2.71 13.86
N VAL A 408 4.98 -2.69 12.68
CA VAL A 408 5.48 -3.91 12.04
C VAL A 408 6.65 -4.50 12.83
N LEU A 409 7.57 -3.65 13.30
CA LEU A 409 8.71 -4.08 14.12
C LEU A 409 8.26 -4.69 15.46
N ALA A 410 7.29 -4.05 16.13
CA ALA A 410 6.72 -4.56 17.37
C ALA A 410 6.07 -5.94 17.18
N ALA A 411 5.29 -6.11 16.11
CA ALA A 411 4.66 -7.39 15.77
C ALA A 411 5.69 -8.49 15.42
N SER A 412 6.89 -8.11 14.98
CA SER A 412 8.01 -9.03 14.73
C SER A 412 8.89 -9.31 15.96
N GLY A 413 8.57 -8.71 17.11
CA GLY A 413 9.36 -8.85 18.35
C GLY A 413 10.62 -7.97 18.41
N ASP A 414 10.86 -7.10 17.41
CA ASP A 414 11.94 -6.12 17.44
C ASP A 414 11.51 -4.89 18.28
N THR A 415 11.52 -5.09 19.59
CA THR A 415 11.18 -4.05 20.58
C THR A 415 12.06 -2.81 20.43
N LYS A 416 13.36 -2.98 20.20
CA LYS A 416 14.29 -1.84 20.09
C LYS A 416 14.00 -1.01 18.85
N GLY A 417 13.83 -1.66 17.69
CA GLY A 417 13.47 -0.99 16.45
C GLY A 417 12.10 -0.32 16.52
N ALA A 418 11.13 -0.96 17.19
CA ALA A 418 9.80 -0.39 17.41
C ALA A 418 9.85 0.88 18.27
N THR A 419 10.58 0.85 19.39
CA THR A 419 10.77 2.01 20.26
C THR A 419 11.39 3.20 19.52
N GLU A 420 12.44 2.97 18.73
CA GLU A 420 13.07 4.01 17.92
C GLU A 420 12.09 4.60 16.90
N ALA A 421 11.40 3.74 16.14
CA ALA A 421 10.46 4.19 15.11
C ALA A 421 9.28 4.98 15.71
N PHE A 422 8.69 4.55 16.83
CA PHE A 422 7.68 5.33 17.53
C PHE A 422 8.24 6.63 18.10
N GLY A 423 9.47 6.62 18.63
CA GLY A 423 10.17 7.82 19.08
C GLY A 423 10.31 8.87 17.98
N GLN A 424 10.68 8.46 16.77
CA GLN A 424 10.73 9.36 15.60
C GLN A 424 9.35 9.86 15.19
N ALA A 425 8.33 8.98 15.17
CA ALA A 425 6.95 9.40 14.89
C ALA A 425 6.48 10.51 15.85
N ILE A 426 6.76 10.36 17.15
CA ILE A 426 6.43 11.33 18.20
C ILE A 426 7.27 12.60 18.06
N ARG A 427 8.56 12.49 17.69
CA ARG A 427 9.42 13.66 17.44
C ARG A 427 8.85 14.57 16.36
N TYR A 428 8.38 13.99 15.25
CA TYR A 428 7.81 14.75 14.13
C TYR A 428 6.34 15.13 14.34
N ASN A 429 5.60 14.40 15.18
CA ASN A 429 4.25 14.75 15.59
C ASN A 429 4.03 14.50 17.09
N PRO A 430 4.39 15.47 17.96
CA PRO A 430 4.32 15.30 19.41
C PRO A 430 2.91 15.05 19.96
N GLY A 431 1.87 15.43 19.21
CA GLY A 431 0.47 15.23 19.58
C GLY A 431 -0.10 13.87 19.15
N ASP A 432 0.70 12.96 18.56
CA ASP A 432 0.23 11.63 18.18
C ASP A 432 0.07 10.70 19.40
N SER A 433 -1.06 10.85 20.09
CA SER A 433 -1.46 9.98 21.21
C SER A 433 -1.43 8.50 20.85
N ALA A 434 -1.71 8.15 19.58
CA ALA A 434 -1.66 6.75 19.15
C ALA A 434 -0.23 6.23 19.16
N SER A 435 0.75 6.98 18.64
CA SER A 435 2.16 6.60 18.70
C SER A 435 2.69 6.51 20.13
N LEU A 436 2.29 7.43 21.02
CA LEU A 436 2.63 7.38 22.45
C LEU A 436 2.04 6.15 23.14
N ARG A 437 0.79 5.79 22.84
CA ARG A 437 0.15 4.57 23.34
C ARG A 437 0.85 3.31 22.82
N GLU A 438 1.16 3.22 21.53
CA GLU A 438 1.87 2.05 21.00
C GLU A 438 3.29 1.94 21.59
N LEU A 439 4.00 3.06 21.78
CA LEU A 439 5.30 3.08 22.44
C LEU A 439 5.22 2.55 23.89
N GLY A 440 4.26 3.05 24.67
CA GLY A 440 4.05 2.59 26.04
C GLY A 440 3.70 1.10 26.10
N ALA A 441 2.95 0.59 25.12
CA ALA A 441 2.63 -0.84 25.03
C ALA A 441 3.88 -1.67 24.75
N VAL A 442 4.74 -1.26 23.81
CA VAL A 442 6.02 -1.94 23.53
C VAL A 442 6.94 -1.92 24.75
N GLN A 443 7.03 -0.81 25.46
CA GLN A 443 7.83 -0.68 26.68
C GLN A 443 7.31 -1.59 27.81
N SER A 444 5.98 -1.64 27.98
CA SER A 444 5.33 -2.52 28.96
C SER A 444 5.59 -4.01 28.65
N ALA A 445 5.47 -4.40 27.37
CA ALA A 445 5.79 -5.77 26.94
C ALA A 445 7.27 -6.13 27.18
N ALA A 446 8.17 -5.14 27.15
CA ALA A 446 9.58 -5.31 27.43
C ALA A 446 9.91 -5.33 28.95
N GLY A 447 8.93 -5.12 29.82
CA GLY A 447 9.10 -5.00 31.27
C GLY A 447 9.59 -3.62 31.75
N ASP A 448 9.76 -2.64 30.85
CA ASP A 448 10.11 -1.27 31.21
C ASP A 448 8.85 -0.48 31.59
N PHE A 449 8.29 -0.85 32.75
CA PHE A 449 7.05 -0.26 33.27
C PHE A 449 7.18 1.23 33.59
N SER A 450 8.38 1.72 33.93
CA SER A 450 8.60 3.13 34.21
C SER A 450 8.55 3.97 32.94
N ALA A 451 9.18 3.52 31.86
CA ALA A 451 9.08 4.20 30.56
C ALA A 451 7.65 4.11 29.98
N ALA A 452 7.00 2.95 30.14
CA ALA A 452 5.62 2.76 29.72
C ALA A 452 4.66 3.74 30.41
N GLU A 453 4.80 3.90 31.74
CA GLU A 453 4.05 4.89 32.53
C GLU A 453 4.24 6.31 31.98
N ALA A 454 5.47 6.72 31.66
CA ALA A 454 5.72 8.04 31.09
C ALA A 454 5.06 8.23 29.71
N SER A 455 5.15 7.22 28.83
CA SER A 455 4.57 7.26 27.49
C SER A 455 3.04 7.30 27.52
N PHE A 456 2.40 6.45 28.33
CA PHE A 456 0.96 6.48 28.53
C PHE A 456 0.48 7.77 29.19
N GLY A 457 1.25 8.31 30.13
CA GLY A 457 0.94 9.59 30.78
C GLY A 457 0.87 10.73 29.76
N LYS A 458 1.84 10.79 28.84
CA LYS A 458 1.81 11.76 27.73
C LYS A 458 0.64 11.52 26.77
N ALA A 459 0.33 10.27 26.42
CA ALA A 459 -0.81 9.95 25.57
C ALA A 459 -2.14 10.46 26.18
N LEU A 460 -2.31 10.27 27.49
CA LEU A 460 -3.51 10.69 28.24
C LEU A 460 -3.61 12.20 28.45
N GLN A 461 -2.53 12.97 28.31
CA GLN A 461 -2.62 14.45 28.34
C GLN A 461 -3.46 14.98 27.17
N SER A 462 -3.31 14.37 25.99
CA SER A 462 -4.05 14.76 24.79
C SER A 462 -5.37 14.00 24.62
N ALA A 463 -5.48 12.78 25.15
CA ALA A 463 -6.70 11.97 25.08
C ALA A 463 -7.06 11.35 26.46
N PRO A 464 -7.54 12.14 27.44
CA PRO A 464 -7.78 11.65 28.81
C PRO A 464 -8.82 10.52 28.91
N ALA A 465 -9.77 10.47 27.97
CA ALA A 465 -10.85 9.50 27.91
C ALA A 465 -10.53 8.24 27.08
N ASP A 466 -9.29 8.09 26.57
CA ASP A 466 -8.93 6.89 25.80
C ASP A 466 -8.93 5.64 26.70
N GLY A 467 -9.96 4.82 26.57
CA GLY A 467 -10.18 3.64 27.41
C GLY A 467 -9.02 2.63 27.32
N GLN A 468 -8.44 2.44 26.13
CA GLN A 468 -7.33 1.51 25.95
C GLN A 468 -6.06 1.99 26.66
N THR A 469 -5.72 3.28 26.56
CA THR A 469 -4.55 3.82 27.29
C THR A 469 -4.77 3.80 28.79
N ASN A 470 -5.97 4.15 29.28
CA ASN A 470 -6.28 4.06 30.72
C ASN A 470 -6.17 2.61 31.23
N TYR A 471 -6.66 1.63 30.48
CA TYR A 471 -6.50 0.22 30.81
C TYR A 471 -5.01 -0.19 30.85
N ASN A 472 -4.25 0.14 29.81
CA ASN A 472 -2.82 -0.19 29.77
C ASN A 472 -2.04 0.49 30.92
N MET A 473 -2.40 1.74 31.26
CA MET A 473 -1.83 2.46 32.40
C MET A 473 -2.16 1.74 33.72
N ALA A 474 -3.41 1.31 33.92
CA ALA A 474 -3.79 0.57 35.13
C ALA A 474 -2.98 -0.72 35.30
N VAL A 475 -2.79 -1.48 34.21
CA VAL A 475 -1.95 -2.68 34.19
C VAL A 475 -0.50 -2.36 34.59
N VAL A 476 0.08 -1.28 34.03
CA VAL A 476 1.43 -0.83 34.40
C VAL A 476 1.51 -0.40 35.87
N LYS A 477 0.48 0.29 36.38
CA LYS A 477 0.42 0.69 37.80
C LYS A 477 0.33 -0.50 38.74
N LEU A 478 -0.39 -1.56 38.38
CA LEU A 478 -0.41 -2.82 39.14
C LEU A 478 0.97 -3.48 39.16
N ALA A 479 1.65 -3.55 38.01
CA ALA A 479 3.00 -4.10 37.94
C ALA A 479 4.02 -3.31 38.77
N LEU A 480 3.80 -2.00 38.94
CA LEU A 480 4.62 -1.12 39.78
C LEU A 480 4.17 -1.11 41.27
N ASN A 481 3.18 -1.92 41.66
CA ASN A 481 2.55 -1.92 42.99
C ASN A 481 1.96 -0.55 43.41
N LYS A 482 1.57 0.29 42.45
CA LYS A 482 0.93 1.61 42.67
C LYS A 482 -0.59 1.45 42.68
N ASN A 483 -1.11 0.67 43.63
CA ASN A 483 -2.47 0.13 43.59
C ASN A 483 -3.58 1.21 43.59
N ALA A 484 -3.44 2.27 44.40
CA ALA A 484 -4.42 3.37 44.42
C ALA A 484 -4.51 4.12 43.07
N GLU A 485 -3.38 4.30 42.39
CA GLU A 485 -3.37 4.89 41.05
C GLU A 485 -3.93 3.92 40.01
N ALA A 486 -3.64 2.61 40.15
CA ALA A 486 -4.20 1.58 39.27
C ALA A 486 -5.74 1.61 39.27
N VAL A 487 -6.36 1.74 40.45
CA VAL A 487 -7.82 1.88 40.58
C VAL A 487 -8.33 3.09 39.80
N THR A 488 -7.65 4.24 39.92
CA THR A 488 -8.04 5.47 39.21
C THR A 488 -8.08 5.27 37.70
N TYR A 489 -7.04 4.68 37.12
CA TYR A 489 -6.97 4.46 35.67
C TYR A 489 -7.88 3.30 35.22
N ALA A 490 -8.01 2.23 36.00
CA ALA A 490 -8.90 1.12 35.67
C ALA A 490 -10.38 1.55 35.67
N LYS A 491 -10.76 2.40 36.64
CA LYS A 491 -12.10 2.98 36.72
C LYS A 491 -12.38 3.84 35.49
N ARG A 492 -11.47 4.74 35.12
CA ARG A 492 -11.58 5.53 33.88
C ARG A 492 -11.71 4.65 32.63
N ALA A 493 -10.94 3.56 32.54
CA ALA A 493 -11.04 2.64 31.42
C ALA A 493 -12.44 2.00 31.34
N SER A 494 -12.95 1.51 32.46
CA SER A 494 -14.27 0.88 32.54
C SER A 494 -15.41 1.87 32.31
N GLU A 495 -15.32 3.11 32.81
CA GLU A 495 -16.36 4.14 32.61
C GLU A 495 -16.40 4.67 31.18
N ASN A 496 -15.24 4.84 30.53
CA ASN A 496 -15.17 5.30 29.13
C ASN A 496 -15.49 4.19 28.12
N THR A 497 -15.44 2.91 28.52
CA THR A 497 -15.87 1.79 27.66
C THR A 497 -16.61 0.73 28.48
N PRO A 498 -17.88 1.00 28.89
CA PRO A 498 -18.62 0.16 29.85
C PRO A 498 -18.92 -1.26 29.37
N SER A 499 -18.91 -1.50 28.06
CA SER A 499 -19.18 -2.81 27.47
C SER A 499 -17.97 -3.74 27.41
N ASN A 500 -16.78 -3.29 27.85
CA ASN A 500 -15.56 -4.08 27.77
C ASN A 500 -15.30 -4.87 29.07
N ALA A 501 -15.56 -6.19 29.03
CA ALA A 501 -15.38 -7.09 30.17
C ALA A 501 -13.93 -7.12 30.71
N VAL A 502 -12.92 -6.94 29.84
CA VAL A 502 -11.51 -6.92 30.26
C VAL A 502 -11.21 -5.68 31.10
N TYR A 503 -11.83 -4.54 30.79
CA TYR A 503 -11.63 -3.30 31.55
C TYR A 503 -12.31 -3.38 32.92
N ALA A 504 -13.54 -3.91 32.98
CA ALA A 504 -14.22 -4.18 34.25
C ALA A 504 -13.43 -5.18 35.12
N TYR A 505 -12.88 -6.24 34.52
CA TYR A 505 -12.04 -7.20 35.23
C TYR A 505 -10.76 -6.56 35.77
N THR A 506 -10.15 -5.65 35.02
CA THR A 506 -8.94 -4.92 35.45
C THR A 506 -9.22 -3.97 36.60
N LEU A 507 -10.42 -3.37 36.63
CA LEU A 507 -10.88 -2.64 37.81
C LEU A 507 -10.99 -3.57 39.03
N GLY A 508 -11.55 -4.77 38.86
CA GLY A 508 -11.59 -5.78 39.93
C GLY A 508 -10.20 -6.13 40.47
N LEU A 509 -9.24 -6.38 39.59
CA LEU A 509 -7.84 -6.64 39.98
C LEU A 509 -7.22 -5.45 40.73
N ALA A 510 -7.49 -4.22 40.28
CA ALA A 510 -6.94 -3.04 40.90
C ALA A 510 -7.54 -2.76 42.29
N GLU A 511 -8.85 -2.94 42.44
CA GLU A 511 -9.55 -2.81 43.72
C GLU A 511 -9.11 -3.89 44.71
N GLU A 512 -8.95 -5.13 44.25
CA GLU A 512 -8.44 -6.23 45.07
C GLU A 512 -7.01 -5.95 45.56
N ALA A 513 -6.13 -5.51 44.67
CA ALA A 513 -4.76 -5.12 45.04
C ALA A 513 -4.73 -3.92 46.00
N ALA A 514 -5.71 -3.03 45.94
CA ALA A 514 -5.88 -1.92 46.87
C ALA A 514 -6.51 -2.33 48.22
N GLY A 515 -6.95 -3.58 48.37
CA GLY A 515 -7.63 -4.09 49.57
C GLY A 515 -9.12 -3.75 49.65
N ASN A 516 -9.72 -3.24 48.57
CA ASN A 516 -11.11 -2.83 48.50
C ASN A 516 -12.01 -4.01 48.08
N THR A 517 -12.12 -5.05 48.92
CA THR A 517 -12.79 -6.33 48.59
C THR A 517 -14.19 -6.15 48.02
N GLY A 518 -15.05 -5.33 48.63
CA GLY A 518 -16.42 -5.12 48.13
C GLY A 518 -16.47 -4.48 46.73
N ALA A 519 -15.55 -3.56 46.43
CA ALA A 519 -15.45 -2.95 45.11
C ALA A 519 -14.89 -3.93 44.08
N ALA A 520 -13.93 -4.78 44.48
CA ALA A 520 -13.39 -5.85 43.65
C ALA A 520 -14.49 -6.84 43.24
N ILE A 521 -15.31 -7.30 44.19
CA ILE A 521 -16.46 -8.18 43.94
C ILE A 521 -17.42 -7.54 42.93
N ALA A 522 -17.81 -6.27 43.13
CA ALA A 522 -18.72 -5.58 42.22
C ALA A 522 -18.14 -5.48 40.79
N ALA A 523 -16.85 -5.18 40.66
CA ALA A 523 -16.19 -5.06 39.37
C ALA A 523 -16.04 -6.43 38.66
N TYR A 524 -15.72 -7.50 39.39
CA TYR A 524 -15.68 -8.85 38.83
C TYR A 524 -17.06 -9.37 38.42
N GLN A 525 -18.10 -9.09 39.21
CA GLN A 525 -19.48 -9.42 38.83
C GLN A 525 -19.88 -8.73 37.53
N ASN A 526 -19.54 -7.44 37.39
CA ASN A 526 -19.75 -6.71 36.15
C ASN A 526 -19.00 -7.36 34.98
N ALA A 527 -17.72 -7.68 35.15
CA ALA A 527 -16.93 -8.35 34.11
C ALA A 527 -17.53 -9.70 33.67
N ALA A 528 -17.97 -10.52 34.63
CA ALA A 528 -18.62 -11.81 34.37
C ALA A 528 -20.00 -11.67 33.70
N ALA A 529 -20.72 -10.58 33.98
CA ALA A 529 -22.00 -10.26 33.34
C ALA A 529 -21.83 -9.78 31.89
N LEU A 530 -20.79 -8.98 31.62
CA LEU A 530 -20.46 -8.48 30.28
C LEU A 530 -20.00 -9.58 29.33
N ASP A 531 -19.25 -10.57 29.83
CA ASP A 531 -18.83 -11.73 29.07
C ASP A 531 -19.10 -13.05 29.81
N ARG A 532 -20.09 -13.78 29.29
CA ARG A 532 -20.52 -15.08 29.83
C ARG A 532 -19.49 -16.20 29.66
N GLN A 533 -18.49 -16.03 28.80
CA GLN A 533 -17.42 -17.01 28.59
C GLN A 533 -16.14 -16.61 29.33
N TYR A 534 -16.12 -15.47 30.02
CA TYR A 534 -14.92 -14.99 30.69
C TYR A 534 -14.72 -15.65 32.06
N VAL A 535 -13.85 -16.67 32.12
CA VAL A 535 -13.66 -17.52 33.31
C VAL A 535 -12.94 -16.80 34.46
N ARG A 536 -11.92 -15.99 34.16
CA ARG A 536 -11.06 -15.32 35.16
C ARG A 536 -11.82 -14.54 36.25
N PRO A 537 -12.78 -13.63 35.93
CA PRO A 537 -13.53 -12.93 36.97
C PRO A 537 -14.33 -13.88 37.88
N ARG A 538 -14.83 -15.01 37.37
CA ARG A 538 -15.59 -16.00 38.14
C ARG A 538 -14.71 -16.77 39.13
N VAL A 539 -13.51 -17.14 38.70
CA VAL A 539 -12.50 -17.76 39.56
C VAL A 539 -12.10 -16.82 40.70
N ASN A 540 -11.82 -15.55 40.39
CA ASN A 540 -11.47 -14.56 41.42
C ASN A 540 -12.62 -14.28 42.37
N LEU A 541 -13.87 -14.18 41.88
CA LEU A 541 -15.06 -14.10 42.73
C LEU A 541 -15.19 -15.31 43.66
N GLY A 542 -15.02 -16.52 43.12
CA GLY A 542 -15.04 -17.76 43.91
C GLY A 542 -14.02 -17.74 45.04
N SER A 543 -12.80 -17.31 44.74
CA SER A 543 -11.73 -17.16 45.75
C SER A 543 -12.05 -16.10 46.80
N LEU A 544 -12.61 -14.94 46.41
CA LEU A 544 -12.99 -13.88 47.35
C LEU A 544 -14.15 -14.32 48.26
N TYR A 545 -15.18 -14.96 47.72
CA TYR A 545 -16.28 -15.51 48.53
C TYR A 545 -15.82 -16.64 49.44
N LEU A 546 -14.87 -17.47 49.00
CA LEU A 546 -14.18 -18.39 49.89
C LEU A 546 -13.49 -17.64 51.02
N ALA A 547 -12.73 -16.57 50.76
CA ALA A 547 -12.10 -15.81 51.83
C ALA A 547 -13.11 -15.17 52.82
N GLU A 548 -14.27 -14.73 52.33
CA GLU A 548 -15.34 -14.13 53.14
C GLU A 548 -16.19 -15.15 53.92
N GLY A 549 -16.11 -16.44 53.59
CA GLY A 549 -16.93 -17.49 54.21
C GLY A 549 -18.26 -17.77 53.51
N ASP A 550 -18.53 -17.15 52.36
CA ASP A 550 -19.75 -17.39 51.57
C ASP A 550 -19.56 -18.57 50.60
N ASP A 551 -19.69 -19.78 51.14
CA ASP A 551 -19.59 -21.02 50.37
C ASP A 551 -20.58 -21.13 49.21
N SER A 552 -21.79 -20.60 49.40
CA SER A 552 -22.85 -20.70 48.39
C SER A 552 -22.56 -19.82 47.19
N ALA A 553 -22.12 -18.57 47.43
CA ALA A 553 -21.71 -17.68 46.35
C ALA A 553 -20.43 -18.17 45.66
N ALA A 554 -19.46 -18.69 46.43
CA ALA A 554 -18.24 -19.28 45.89
C ALA A 554 -18.54 -20.44 44.94
N LEU A 555 -19.33 -21.42 45.40
CA LEU A 555 -19.69 -22.60 44.61
C LEU A 555 -20.40 -22.20 43.32
N ARG A 556 -21.38 -21.29 43.38
CA ARG A 556 -22.08 -20.82 42.17
C ARG A 556 -21.14 -20.21 41.13
N CYS A 557 -20.24 -19.32 41.54
CA CYS A 557 -19.29 -18.69 40.62
C CYS A 557 -18.32 -19.71 40.02
N LEU A 558 -17.85 -20.67 40.83
CA LEU A 558 -16.89 -21.68 40.40
C LEU A 558 -17.53 -22.77 39.52
N ASP A 559 -18.78 -23.15 39.78
CA ASP A 559 -19.55 -24.05 38.93
C ASP A 559 -19.77 -23.43 37.56
N GLU A 560 -20.17 -22.16 37.50
CA GLU A 560 -20.26 -21.42 36.22
C GLU A 560 -18.93 -21.42 35.47
N ALA A 561 -17.82 -21.24 36.17
CA ALA A 561 -16.47 -21.27 35.59
C ALA A 561 -16.13 -22.68 35.05
N PHE A 562 -16.49 -23.73 35.78
CA PHE A 562 -16.26 -25.13 35.41
C PHE A 562 -17.08 -25.57 34.20
N GLN A 563 -18.31 -25.08 34.05
CA GLN A 563 -19.11 -25.34 32.85
C GLN A 563 -18.47 -24.76 31.57
N ILE A 564 -17.60 -23.74 31.68
CA ILE A 564 -16.91 -23.11 30.56
C ILE A 564 -15.55 -23.79 30.31
N GLU A 565 -14.73 -23.92 31.37
CA GLU A 565 -13.41 -24.54 31.31
C GLU A 565 -13.28 -25.65 32.38
N PRO A 566 -13.77 -26.87 32.09
CA PRO A 566 -13.76 -27.98 33.06
C PRO A 566 -12.35 -28.51 33.40
N ASP A 567 -11.38 -28.27 32.52
CA ASP A 567 -9.97 -28.67 32.68
C ASP A 567 -9.09 -27.49 33.14
N ASN A 568 -9.66 -26.46 33.74
CA ASN A 568 -8.91 -25.34 34.30
C ASN A 568 -8.40 -25.68 35.71
N PHE A 569 -7.10 -25.49 35.93
CA PHE A 569 -6.43 -25.77 37.22
C PHE A 569 -7.04 -24.97 38.38
N GLU A 570 -7.17 -23.65 38.24
CA GLU A 570 -7.64 -22.77 39.31
C GLU A 570 -9.11 -23.01 39.64
N VAL A 571 -9.94 -23.28 38.62
CA VAL A 571 -11.36 -23.64 38.81
C VAL A 571 -11.48 -24.89 39.68
N ASN A 572 -10.78 -25.96 39.30
CA ASN A 572 -10.85 -27.23 40.03
C ASN A 572 -10.19 -27.16 41.40
N ASN A 573 -9.08 -26.42 41.56
CA ASN A 573 -8.46 -26.21 42.86
C ASN A 573 -9.42 -25.49 43.82
N ASN A 574 -10.10 -24.43 43.35
CA ASN A 574 -11.04 -23.67 44.16
C ASN A 574 -12.35 -24.43 44.41
N LEU A 575 -12.83 -25.23 43.46
CA LEU A 575 -13.97 -26.15 43.67
C LEU A 575 -13.64 -27.22 44.72
N GLY A 576 -12.42 -27.79 44.66
CA GLY A 576 -11.94 -28.71 45.68
C GLY A 576 -11.98 -28.07 47.08
N ALA A 577 -11.58 -26.80 47.17
CA ALA A 577 -11.57 -26.05 48.42
C ALA A 577 -12.98 -25.72 48.96
N VAL A 578 -13.92 -25.29 48.10
CA VAL A 578 -15.31 -25.01 48.54
C VAL A 578 -16.02 -26.29 49.00
N HIS A 579 -15.86 -27.39 48.25
CA HIS A 579 -16.42 -28.68 48.66
C HIS A 579 -15.81 -29.20 49.96
N ALA A 580 -14.50 -29.04 50.16
CA ALA A 580 -13.85 -29.39 51.43
C ALA A 580 -14.43 -28.61 52.60
N ARG A 581 -14.69 -27.30 52.43
CA ARG A 581 -15.25 -26.47 53.51
C ARG A 581 -16.70 -26.82 53.83
N MET A 582 -17.45 -27.22 52.82
CA MET A 582 -18.82 -27.75 52.98
C MET A 582 -18.87 -29.21 53.47
N GLU A 583 -17.72 -29.81 53.78
CA GLU A 583 -17.58 -31.23 54.18
C GLU A 583 -18.06 -32.24 53.12
N ASN A 584 -18.13 -31.82 51.85
CA ASN A 584 -18.45 -32.66 50.70
C ASN A 584 -17.17 -33.34 50.18
N TRP A 585 -16.64 -34.28 50.95
CA TRP A 585 -15.29 -34.82 50.76
C TRP A 585 -15.08 -35.56 49.43
N GLU A 586 -16.07 -36.31 48.95
CA GLU A 586 -15.97 -37.03 47.67
C GLU A 586 -15.81 -36.05 46.49
N ALA A 587 -16.63 -35.00 46.44
CA ALA A 587 -16.56 -33.96 45.41
C ALA A 587 -15.25 -33.16 45.53
N SER A 588 -14.80 -32.88 46.77
CA SER A 588 -13.52 -32.21 47.01
C SER A 588 -12.34 -33.01 46.43
N VAL A 589 -12.31 -34.32 46.69
CA VAL A 589 -11.31 -35.24 46.13
C VAL A 589 -11.34 -35.21 44.60
N GLU A 590 -12.52 -35.33 43.98
CA GLU A 590 -12.65 -35.34 42.52
C GLU A 590 -12.05 -34.08 41.89
N HIS A 591 -12.41 -32.90 42.41
CA HIS A 591 -11.91 -31.64 41.87
C HIS A 591 -10.41 -31.46 42.11
N TYR A 592 -9.87 -31.87 43.25
CA TYR A 592 -8.42 -31.84 43.46
C TYR A 592 -7.66 -32.83 42.55
N GLU A 593 -8.19 -34.04 42.31
CA GLU A 593 -7.63 -34.98 41.34
C GLU A 593 -7.62 -34.36 39.92
N ARG A 594 -8.71 -33.69 39.51
CA ARG A 594 -8.79 -32.96 38.23
C ARG A 594 -7.78 -31.82 38.14
N ALA A 595 -7.61 -31.02 39.20
CA ALA A 595 -6.58 -29.97 39.23
C ALA A 595 -5.17 -30.55 39.05
N LEU A 596 -4.85 -31.66 39.73
CA LEU A 596 -3.56 -32.34 39.59
C LEU A 596 -3.38 -33.07 38.27
N ALA A 597 -4.46 -33.41 37.54
CA ALA A 597 -4.35 -33.90 36.18
C ALA A 597 -3.78 -32.82 35.23
N VAL A 598 -4.02 -31.53 35.52
CA VAL A 598 -3.48 -30.39 34.77
C VAL A 598 -2.07 -30.02 35.24
N GLN A 599 -1.90 -29.87 36.56
CA GLN A 599 -0.60 -29.56 37.18
C GLN A 599 -0.22 -30.62 38.22
N SER A 600 0.44 -31.68 37.77
CA SER A 600 0.71 -32.87 38.58
C SER A 600 1.66 -32.64 39.76
N ASN A 601 2.46 -31.58 39.74
CA ASN A 601 3.51 -31.32 40.72
C ASN A 601 3.23 -30.07 41.58
N HIS A 602 1.98 -29.89 42.03
CA HIS A 602 1.61 -28.75 42.89
C HIS A 602 1.52 -29.15 44.38
N PRO A 603 2.50 -28.78 45.24
CA PRO A 603 2.60 -29.27 46.62
C PRO A 603 1.37 -28.95 47.46
N THR A 604 0.83 -27.73 47.35
CA THR A 604 -0.35 -27.29 48.11
C THR A 604 -1.61 -28.07 47.74
N VAL A 605 -1.78 -28.45 46.47
CA VAL A 605 -2.98 -29.19 46.04
C VAL A 605 -2.87 -30.65 46.46
N HIS A 606 -1.67 -31.26 46.39
CA HIS A 606 -1.43 -32.58 46.98
C HIS A 606 -1.73 -32.61 48.48
N LEU A 607 -1.35 -31.55 49.22
CA LEU A 607 -1.67 -31.44 50.63
C LEU A 607 -3.19 -31.35 50.88
N ASN A 608 -3.89 -30.51 50.12
CA ASN A 608 -5.34 -30.36 50.24
C ASN A 608 -6.07 -31.65 49.86
N LEU A 609 -5.62 -32.34 48.81
CA LEU A 609 -6.13 -33.65 48.41
C LEU A 609 -5.90 -34.70 49.51
N ALA A 610 -4.72 -34.72 50.14
CA ALA A 610 -4.43 -35.63 51.23
C ALA A 610 -5.36 -35.42 52.43
N ARG A 611 -5.66 -34.16 52.76
CA ARG A 611 -6.65 -33.79 53.79
C ARG A 611 -8.05 -34.25 53.40
N ALA A 612 -8.47 -34.00 52.15
CA ALA A 612 -9.76 -34.43 51.64
C ALA A 612 -9.93 -35.97 51.68
N TYR A 613 -8.90 -36.73 51.27
CA TYR A 613 -8.92 -38.20 51.41
C TYR A 613 -8.98 -38.67 52.86
N THR A 614 -8.28 -37.99 53.77
CA THR A 614 -8.31 -38.31 55.20
C THR A 614 -9.71 -38.16 55.75
N SER A 615 -10.38 -37.04 55.42
CA SER A 615 -11.77 -36.79 55.83
C SER A 615 -12.78 -37.72 55.13
N ALA A 616 -12.52 -38.12 53.88
CA ALA A 616 -13.31 -39.12 53.16
C ALA A 616 -13.06 -40.57 53.64
N GLY A 617 -12.13 -40.78 54.57
CA GLY A 617 -11.77 -42.11 55.10
C GLY A 617 -10.88 -42.96 54.18
N ASN A 618 -10.40 -42.42 53.05
CA ASN A 618 -9.48 -43.12 52.15
C ASN A 618 -8.02 -42.95 52.60
N LEU A 619 -7.68 -43.53 53.75
CA LEU A 619 -6.37 -43.39 54.38
C LEU A 619 -5.18 -43.83 53.49
N PRO A 620 -5.27 -44.90 52.67
CA PRO A 620 -4.16 -45.27 51.79
C PRO A 620 -3.85 -44.20 50.73
N LYS A 621 -4.87 -43.61 50.10
CA LYS A 621 -4.66 -42.52 49.14
C LYS A 621 -4.23 -41.21 49.84
N ALA A 622 -4.73 -40.96 51.05
CA ALA A 622 -4.27 -39.83 51.88
C ALA A 622 -2.77 -39.91 52.15
N GLN A 623 -2.28 -41.07 52.59
CA GLN A 623 -0.86 -41.33 52.83
C GLN A 623 -0.01 -41.01 51.59
N LEU A 624 -0.37 -41.57 50.43
CA LEU A 624 0.36 -41.35 49.18
C LEU A 624 0.41 -39.87 48.78
N SER A 625 -0.70 -39.15 48.98
CA SER A 625 -0.81 -37.72 48.67
C SER A 625 0.04 -36.87 49.63
N TYR A 626 0.05 -37.18 50.93
CA TYR A 626 0.93 -36.54 51.91
C TYR A 626 2.41 -36.79 51.60
N GLU A 627 2.80 -38.02 51.29
CA GLU A 627 4.16 -38.38 50.89
C GLU A 627 4.59 -37.62 49.63
N THR A 628 3.69 -37.46 48.67
CA THR A 628 3.93 -36.66 47.45
C THR A 628 4.07 -35.17 47.77
N ALA A 629 3.21 -34.61 48.60
CA ALA A 629 3.30 -33.23 49.04
C ALA A 629 4.63 -32.95 49.76
N LEU A 630 5.07 -33.85 50.65
CA LEU A 630 6.34 -33.75 51.37
C LEU A 630 7.56 -33.96 50.48
N ARG A 631 7.47 -34.79 49.44
CA ARG A 631 8.53 -34.89 48.43
C ARG A 631 8.72 -33.58 47.67
N LEU A 632 7.63 -32.85 47.40
CA LEU A 632 7.66 -31.56 46.70
C LEU A 632 8.01 -30.39 47.64
N ALA A 633 7.60 -30.47 48.91
CA ALA A 633 7.84 -29.47 49.95
C ALA A 633 8.26 -30.16 51.27
N PRO A 634 9.55 -30.51 51.44
CA PRO A 634 10.03 -31.32 52.55
C PRO A 634 9.88 -30.71 53.94
N ASP A 635 9.71 -29.39 54.02
CA ASP A 635 9.64 -28.63 55.28
C ASP A 635 8.19 -28.29 55.67
N ASN A 636 7.20 -28.96 55.07
CA ASN A 636 5.81 -28.85 55.48
C ASN A 636 5.55 -29.74 56.73
N TRP A 637 5.85 -29.19 57.90
CA TRP A 637 5.76 -29.91 59.17
C TRP A 637 4.35 -30.38 59.53
N ASP A 638 3.32 -29.59 59.20
CA ASP A 638 1.93 -29.99 59.41
C ASP A 638 1.55 -31.19 58.56
N ALA A 639 2.02 -31.25 57.31
CA ALA A 639 1.82 -32.41 56.44
C ALA A 639 2.52 -33.66 56.99
N LEU A 640 3.72 -33.52 57.54
CA LEU A 640 4.47 -34.64 58.14
C LEU A 640 3.81 -35.15 59.43
N PHE A 641 3.29 -34.24 60.25
CA PHE A 641 2.52 -34.59 61.45
C PHE A 641 1.23 -35.34 61.09
N GLU A 642 0.45 -34.81 60.14
CA GLU A 642 -0.80 -35.45 59.71
C GLU A 642 -0.56 -36.80 59.02
N LEU A 643 0.53 -36.95 58.25
CA LEU A 643 0.96 -38.24 57.70
C LEU A 643 1.22 -39.27 58.81
N GLY A 644 1.92 -38.87 59.88
CA GLY A 644 2.13 -39.72 61.05
C GLY A 644 0.80 -40.20 61.65
N LYS A 645 -0.17 -39.30 61.84
CA LYS A 645 -1.53 -39.63 62.32
C LYS A 645 -2.28 -40.56 61.38
N VAL A 646 -2.19 -40.33 60.06
CA VAL A 646 -2.79 -41.20 59.04
C VAL A 646 -2.20 -42.62 59.09
N CYS A 647 -0.89 -42.77 59.33
CA CYS A 647 -0.28 -44.08 59.54
C CYS A 647 -0.77 -44.76 60.82
N VAL A 648 -0.98 -44.01 61.92
CA VAL A 648 -1.60 -44.55 63.15
C VAL A 648 -3.01 -45.08 62.87
N SER A 649 -3.84 -44.30 62.19
CA SER A 649 -5.21 -44.69 61.83
C SER A 649 -5.28 -45.92 60.91
N GLN A 650 -4.19 -46.22 60.18
CA GLN A 650 -4.05 -47.44 59.37
C GLN A 650 -3.40 -48.62 60.11
N ASN A 651 -3.09 -48.49 61.40
CA ASN A 651 -2.31 -49.46 62.19
C ASN A 651 -0.89 -49.73 61.64
N LYS A 652 -0.28 -48.75 60.95
CA LYS A 652 1.09 -48.84 60.42
C LYS A 652 2.09 -48.23 61.41
N THR A 653 2.27 -48.89 62.55
CA THR A 653 3.04 -48.40 63.70
C THR A 653 4.49 -48.00 63.35
N ALA A 654 5.19 -48.80 62.54
CA ALA A 654 6.58 -48.52 62.18
C ALA A 654 6.73 -47.25 61.33
N GLU A 655 5.83 -47.03 60.37
CA GLU A 655 5.80 -45.84 59.52
C GLU A 655 5.40 -44.61 60.33
N ALA A 656 4.39 -44.73 61.22
CA ALA A 656 3.98 -43.66 62.11
C ALA A 656 5.14 -43.20 63.01
N LYS A 657 5.88 -44.14 63.63
CA LYS A 657 7.09 -43.83 64.42
C LYS A 657 8.13 -43.09 63.59
N LYS A 658 8.46 -43.62 62.41
CA LYS A 658 9.42 -43.01 61.47
C LYS A 658 9.07 -41.55 61.17
N TYR A 659 7.82 -41.25 60.81
CA TYR A 659 7.43 -39.90 60.40
C TYR A 659 7.35 -38.92 61.58
N LEU A 660 6.83 -39.35 62.75
CA LEU A 660 6.73 -38.49 63.93
C LEU A 660 8.09 -38.24 64.60
N GLU A 661 9.00 -39.23 64.62
CA GLU A 661 10.38 -39.02 65.07
C GLU A 661 11.15 -38.09 64.12
N ASP A 662 10.97 -38.23 62.80
CA ASP A 662 11.56 -37.32 61.82
C ASP A 662 11.10 -35.88 62.04
N LEU A 663 9.80 -35.67 62.29
CA LEU A 663 9.22 -34.37 62.62
C LEU A 663 9.90 -33.75 63.85
N ILE A 664 9.98 -34.47 64.97
CA ILE A 664 10.54 -33.94 66.23
C ILE A 664 12.04 -33.65 66.08
N ARG A 665 12.75 -34.53 65.36
CA ARG A 665 14.18 -34.36 65.10
C ARG A 665 14.48 -33.16 64.22
N ARG A 666 13.69 -32.95 63.15
CA ARG A 666 13.92 -31.86 62.18
C ARG A 666 13.31 -30.53 62.60
N ASN A 667 12.26 -30.56 63.42
CA ASN A 667 11.62 -29.36 63.96
C ASN A 667 11.27 -29.53 65.45
N SER A 668 12.26 -29.30 66.30
CA SER A 668 12.12 -29.42 67.76
C SER A 668 11.21 -28.37 68.39
N ALA A 669 10.83 -27.33 67.65
CA ALA A 669 9.94 -26.24 68.07
C ALA A 669 8.54 -26.35 67.44
N TYR A 670 8.19 -27.50 66.85
CA TYR A 670 6.88 -27.70 66.24
C TYR A 670 5.74 -27.48 67.25
N PRO A 671 4.70 -26.67 66.95
CA PRO A 671 3.67 -26.31 67.92
C PRO A 671 2.90 -27.50 68.53
N LEU A 672 2.74 -28.60 67.78
CA LEU A 672 2.04 -29.81 68.26
C LEU A 672 3.03 -30.93 68.64
N LYS A 673 4.27 -30.59 68.99
CA LYS A 673 5.30 -31.56 69.40
C LYS A 673 4.83 -32.45 70.56
N ASP A 674 4.24 -31.88 71.61
CA ASP A 674 3.76 -32.64 72.77
C ASP A 674 2.65 -33.64 72.40
N GLU A 675 1.89 -33.35 71.34
CA GLU A 675 0.91 -34.29 70.80
C GLU A 675 1.59 -35.40 70.00
N ALA A 676 2.57 -35.07 69.15
CA ALA A 676 3.38 -36.06 68.45
C ALA A 676 4.09 -37.03 69.41
N GLU A 677 4.67 -36.53 70.50
CA GLU A 677 5.32 -37.34 71.53
C GLU A 677 4.33 -38.23 72.29
N ARG A 678 3.13 -37.73 72.60
CA ARG A 678 2.06 -38.55 73.21
C ARG A 678 1.60 -39.67 72.28
N ILE A 679 1.46 -39.39 70.98
CA ILE A 679 1.13 -40.41 69.98
C ILE A 679 2.26 -41.45 69.93
N LEU A 680 3.52 -41.02 69.85
CA LEU A 680 4.68 -41.93 69.85
C LEU A 680 4.76 -42.84 71.07
N ALA A 681 4.44 -42.32 72.26
CA ALA A 681 4.43 -43.10 73.50
C ALA A 681 3.32 -44.18 73.54
N GLY A 682 2.25 -44.00 72.76
CA GLY A 682 1.14 -44.95 72.65
C GLY A 682 1.27 -46.00 71.54
N LEU A 683 2.30 -45.88 70.69
CA LEU A 683 2.62 -46.78 69.56
C LEU A 683 3.68 -47.81 69.96
#